data_AF-A0A975ML38-F1
#
_entry.id   AF-A0A975ML38-F1
#
_cell.length_a   1.000
_cell.length_b   1.000
_cell.length_c   1.000
_cell.angle_alpha   90.00
_cell.angle_beta   90.00
_cell.angle_gamma   90.00
#
_symmetry.space_group_name_H-M   'P 1'
#
loop_
_entity.id
_entity.type
_entity.pdbx_description
1 polymer ?
#
loop_
_entity_poly.entity_id
_entity_poly.type
_entity_poly.pdbx_seq_one_letter_code
_entity_poly.pdbx_strand_id
1 'polypeptide(L)'
;MTDEFFLYGSRWLKADFHLHTHADKEFRYQGADNDYLKAYVGALVEADIGLGVITNHNKFDLQEFKSLRKAARKAGIGLLPGIELSIKDGQAGVHTLVVFSSDWIDNLQQGNYIQSFLSVTFAGQANFEQENARSNHDIVETIRELDKFHKEYFLIFAHVEAPNGLWGSLLPGRIKELFANETVSRRVLGFQKVRTHNERQKIKQELGCDYPAEVEGCDAKQFSDMSARKDACYLKLGAFNFEAVKFALIDHVNRVRKEKPSYSHSYISKIYFEGVGALGGTEVCLSPELNTLIGIRGSGKSSVLEGIRYALNIPFGDKASDIEYKEGLVKHLLRSGGKITIDAVDRRGQPYQIRRILNERPDVYVNGQLQPGVSIRETVLHKPIYFGQKDLSSTGAGFEKDLIEKLVGESLAPIRQKIEAGKLSVLDAIAHIKRLKRASEQKQEWAQKKQDAEFKLRFYQQHGVEEKLQKQIDFDRDERKAGQVIQETQNYLEQLVGFIASNEDELKNQLSYKSANNQAFFDDFFATFKQVLQGLETIKHVSAQGKPLLTELRQKLAQFNQKKQALKEEFAEIERKLAGELQQAGAQAISPQEFKQLKTLLDQADQMLAVLDKSEKQYADLKKMLEIELSKLNELWLEEYRVIEKVLASINRNDSPLRIVPQFKANKDAMLKHMQDLFRGSRIREATLQGMIDQYSDFGAMWRDYDSVDAAIALINSAETFWRYFEDNIEALLTWQVPNTFTIEFHGKALAHHSLGQRASALMLFVLSQRDNDVVIIDQPEDDLDNQTIYDDVIKLVRTLKPETQFIFATHNANIPVLGDAEQVIACQYIDERISTVSGSIDCVEIQKNIVGIMEGGAEAFERRKQVYEAWKPKNY
;
A
#
# COMPACT_ATOMS: atom_id res chain seq x y z
N MET A 1 26.20 24.74 11.73
CA MET A 1 26.79 23.48 11.24
C MET A 1 26.10 22.38 11.98
N THR A 2 25.18 21.70 11.31
CA THR A 2 24.60 20.44 11.76
C THR A 2 25.76 19.49 12.07
N ASP A 3 25.76 18.95 13.29
CA ASP A 3 26.70 17.89 13.67
C ASP A 3 26.40 16.71 12.73
N GLU A 4 27.30 16.38 11.79
CA GLU A 4 27.10 15.26 10.84
C GLU A 4 26.74 13.95 11.56
N PHE A 5 27.12 13.85 12.84
CA PHE A 5 26.79 12.75 13.72
C PHE A 5 25.27 12.50 13.90
N PHE A 6 24.44 13.56 13.85
CA PHE A 6 22.98 13.52 13.98
C PHE A 6 22.27 13.81 12.64
N LEU A 7 22.90 13.49 11.51
CA LEU A 7 22.36 13.74 10.17
C LEU A 7 20.94 13.19 9.94
N TYR A 8 20.64 12.02 10.51
CA TYR A 8 19.34 11.34 10.43
C TYR A 8 18.44 11.64 11.64
N GLY A 9 18.74 12.69 12.41
CA GLY A 9 17.99 13.07 13.60
C GLY A 9 18.44 12.34 14.88
N SER A 10 17.50 12.12 15.80
CA SER A 10 17.76 11.48 17.08
C SER A 10 18.17 10.01 16.93
N ARG A 11 19.13 9.56 17.74
CA ARG A 11 19.66 8.18 17.73
C ARG A 11 19.94 7.66 19.13
N TRP A 12 19.97 6.34 19.27
CA TRP A 12 20.30 5.65 20.52
C TRP A 12 21.81 5.63 20.76
N LEU A 13 22.24 6.19 21.89
CA LEU A 13 23.65 6.29 22.31
C LEU A 13 23.82 5.60 23.66
N LYS A 14 24.85 4.76 23.81
CA LYS A 14 25.21 4.21 25.11
C LYS A 14 25.69 5.36 26.00
N ALA A 15 25.06 5.49 27.17
CA ALA A 15 25.37 6.52 28.13
C ALA A 15 26.17 5.94 29.32
N ASP A 16 27.09 6.75 29.82
CA ASP A 16 27.77 6.56 31.08
C ASP A 16 27.66 7.81 31.94
N PHE A 17 26.90 7.71 33.03
CA PHE A 17 26.64 8.84 33.91
C PHE A 17 27.71 9.05 34.99
N HIS A 18 28.72 8.18 35.09
CA HIS A 18 29.64 8.19 36.21
C HIS A 18 31.06 7.82 35.76
N LEU A 19 31.77 8.85 35.30
CA LEU A 19 33.13 8.77 34.80
C LEU A 19 34.06 9.67 35.62
N HIS A 20 35.17 9.10 36.09
CA HIS A 20 36.25 9.85 36.70
C HIS A 20 37.36 10.12 35.69
N THR A 21 38.15 11.16 35.97
CA THR A 21 39.24 11.63 35.12
C THR A 21 40.54 11.72 35.92
N HIS A 22 41.66 12.03 35.27
CA HIS A 22 42.98 12.15 35.90
C HIS A 22 43.03 13.22 37.00
N ALA A 23 42.13 14.21 37.00
CA ALA A 23 42.01 15.15 38.12
C ALA A 23 41.46 14.51 39.41
N ASP A 24 40.79 13.35 39.32
CA ASP A 24 40.33 12.57 40.47
C ASP A 24 41.48 11.77 41.09
N LYS A 25 41.53 11.69 42.42
CA LYS A 25 42.64 11.03 43.14
C LYS A 25 42.61 9.51 43.02
N GLU A 26 41.45 8.94 42.71
CA GLU A 26 41.29 7.50 42.59
C GLU A 26 41.58 6.99 41.18
N PHE A 27 41.57 7.89 40.19
CA PHE A 27 41.81 7.53 38.80
C PHE A 27 43.29 7.27 38.53
N ARG A 28 43.59 6.11 37.95
CA ARG A 28 44.95 5.65 37.67
C ARG A 28 45.23 5.68 36.17
N TYR A 29 46.23 6.47 35.78
CA TYR A 29 46.79 6.50 34.43
C TYR A 29 48.31 6.35 34.51
N GLN A 30 48.88 5.44 33.69
CA GLN A 30 50.32 5.14 33.66
C GLN A 30 51.01 5.54 32.34
N GLY A 31 50.28 6.18 31.42
CA GLY A 31 50.84 6.65 30.15
C GLY A 31 51.44 8.05 30.26
N ALA A 32 51.92 8.59 29.13
CA ALA A 32 52.43 9.97 29.08
C ALA A 32 51.28 10.98 29.08
N ASP A 33 51.41 12.07 29.83
CA ASP A 33 50.37 13.11 29.96
C ASP A 33 49.90 13.66 28.61
N ASN A 34 50.81 13.79 27.63
CA ASN A 34 50.48 14.26 26.28
C ASN A 34 49.55 13.31 25.51
N ASP A 35 49.53 12.02 25.86
CA ASP A 35 48.70 10.99 25.23
C ASP A 35 47.37 10.78 25.96
N TYR A 36 47.22 11.32 27.18
CA TYR A 36 46.06 11.08 28.04
C TYR A 36 44.73 11.39 27.35
N LEU A 37 44.57 12.57 26.73
CA LEU A 37 43.31 12.93 26.06
C LEU A 37 42.93 11.95 24.94
N LYS A 38 43.93 11.52 24.15
CA LYS A 38 43.73 10.57 23.05
C LYS A 38 43.38 9.19 23.60
N ALA A 39 44.07 8.75 24.65
CA ALA A 39 43.83 7.48 25.31
C ALA A 39 42.45 7.43 25.97
N TYR A 40 42.04 8.50 26.65
CA TYR A 40 40.73 8.61 27.30
C TYR A 40 39.61 8.53 26.26
N VAL A 41 39.69 9.31 25.18
CA VAL A 41 38.69 9.24 24.10
C VAL A 41 38.72 7.89 23.41
N GLY A 42 39.90 7.29 23.21
CA GLY A 42 40.04 5.92 22.69
C GLY A 42 39.32 4.88 23.55
N ALA A 43 39.45 4.97 24.88
CA ALA A 43 38.76 4.09 25.81
C ALA A 43 37.24 4.25 25.75
N LEU A 44 36.73 5.48 25.60
CA LEU A 44 35.29 5.71 25.40
C LEU A 44 34.78 5.08 24.09
N VAL A 45 35.55 5.21 23.00
CA VAL A 45 35.23 4.58 21.70
C VAL A 45 35.22 3.06 21.80
N GLU A 46 36.24 2.47 22.45
CA GLU A 46 36.35 1.02 22.66
C GLU A 46 35.19 0.49 23.51
N ALA A 47 34.71 1.28 24.48
CA ALA A 47 33.56 0.95 25.30
C ALA A 47 32.19 1.22 24.62
N ASP A 48 32.17 1.71 23.36
CA ASP A 48 30.99 2.14 22.61
C ASP A 48 30.18 3.25 23.33
N ILE A 49 30.84 4.11 24.13
CA ILE A 49 30.19 5.20 24.87
C ILE A 49 29.97 6.39 23.94
N GLY A 50 28.71 6.74 23.69
CA GLY A 50 28.33 7.91 22.88
C GLY A 50 28.02 9.16 23.71
N LEU A 51 27.72 9.01 24.99
CA LEU A 51 27.53 10.10 25.94
C LEU A 51 28.16 9.75 27.30
N GLY A 52 28.99 10.64 27.82
CA GLY A 52 29.58 10.53 29.15
C GLY A 52 29.25 11.74 30.03
N VAL A 53 29.17 11.52 31.34
CA VAL A 53 29.17 12.59 32.34
C VAL A 53 30.43 12.46 33.19
N ILE A 54 31.23 13.53 33.22
CA ILE A 54 32.42 13.57 34.08
C ILE A 54 31.98 13.94 35.49
N THR A 55 32.29 13.10 36.48
CA THR A 55 31.76 13.19 37.84
C THR A 55 32.82 12.89 38.90
N ASN A 56 33.98 13.57 38.84
CA ASN A 56 35.02 13.41 39.87
C ASN A 56 34.48 13.70 41.28
N HIS A 57 35.07 13.08 42.31
CA HIS A 57 34.65 13.20 43.70
C HIS A 57 34.89 14.60 44.25
N ASN A 58 33.79 15.32 44.54
CA ASN A 58 33.78 16.65 45.12
C ASN A 58 34.72 17.65 44.40
N LYS A 59 34.99 17.45 43.10
CA LYS A 59 36.00 18.20 42.34
C LYS A 59 35.58 18.38 40.88
N PHE A 60 35.91 19.52 40.29
CA PHE A 60 35.70 19.75 38.86
C PHE A 60 36.86 20.54 38.23
N ASP A 61 37.66 19.88 37.39
CA ASP A 61 38.72 20.55 36.62
C ASP A 61 38.17 21.09 35.29
N LEU A 62 38.06 22.42 35.21
CA LEU A 62 37.49 23.11 34.05
C LEU A 62 38.33 22.94 32.77
N GLN A 63 39.67 22.92 32.88
CA GLN A 63 40.56 22.90 31.72
C GLN A 63 40.67 21.48 31.15
N GLU A 64 40.79 20.48 32.02
CA GLU A 64 40.74 19.08 31.63
C GLU A 64 39.40 18.77 30.96
N PHE A 65 38.27 19.15 31.58
CA PHE A 65 36.94 18.94 31.01
C PHE A 65 36.78 19.59 29.63
N LYS A 66 37.18 20.87 29.47
CA LYS A 66 37.09 21.57 28.17
C LYS A 66 37.92 20.88 27.09
N SER A 67 39.11 20.38 27.45
CA SER A 67 40.00 19.67 26.53
C SER A 67 39.44 18.30 26.13
N LEU A 68 38.96 17.51 27.10
CA LEU A 68 38.30 16.23 26.87
C LEU A 68 37.02 16.39 26.04
N ARG A 69 36.13 17.32 26.39
CA ARG A 69 34.88 17.61 25.66
C ARG A 69 35.16 17.94 24.19
N LYS A 70 36.19 18.72 23.91
CA LYS A 70 36.59 19.07 22.54
C LYS A 70 37.14 17.86 21.77
N ALA A 71 37.96 17.03 22.41
CA ALA A 71 38.52 15.82 21.78
C ALA A 71 37.44 14.76 21.53
N ALA A 72 36.60 14.48 22.53
CA ALA A 72 35.48 13.54 22.47
C ALA A 72 34.48 13.93 21.37
N ARG A 73 34.15 15.22 21.24
CA ARG A 73 33.21 15.70 20.21
C ARG A 73 33.69 15.40 18.79
N LYS A 74 35.00 15.46 18.52
CA LYS A 74 35.56 15.06 17.20
C LYS A 74 35.39 13.58 16.90
N ALA A 75 35.25 12.74 17.92
CA ALA A 75 34.97 11.32 17.80
C ALA A 75 33.46 11.01 17.83
N GLY A 76 32.59 12.03 17.83
CA GLY A 76 31.14 11.84 17.93
C GLY A 76 30.66 11.43 19.33
N ILE A 77 31.35 11.87 20.39
CA ILE A 77 31.00 11.57 21.78
C ILE A 77 30.66 12.86 22.52
N GLY A 78 29.49 12.87 23.17
CA GLY A 78 29.06 13.96 24.05
C GLY A 78 29.65 13.82 25.44
N LEU A 79 30.15 14.92 26.03
CA LEU A 79 30.54 14.97 27.44
C LEU A 79 29.82 16.11 28.17
N LEU A 80 29.18 15.78 29.29
CA LEU A 80 28.53 16.75 30.18
C LEU A 80 29.36 16.99 31.45
N PRO A 81 29.35 18.23 31.98
CA PRO A 81 30.03 18.54 33.22
C PRO A 81 29.20 18.08 34.42
N GLY A 82 29.86 17.44 35.37
CA GLY A 82 29.24 16.99 36.61
C GLY A 82 30.25 16.86 37.74
N ILE A 83 29.74 16.48 38.91
CA ILE A 83 30.52 16.09 40.09
C ILE A 83 29.81 14.91 40.76
N GLU A 84 30.56 14.07 41.44
CA GLU A 84 30.00 13.19 42.47
C GLU A 84 30.11 13.88 43.82
N LEU A 85 28.97 14.21 44.41
CA LEU A 85 28.87 14.89 45.69
C LEU A 85 28.44 13.91 46.77
N SER A 86 29.24 13.79 47.84
CA SER A 86 28.87 13.02 49.03
C SER A 86 27.98 13.88 49.95
N ILE A 87 26.66 13.76 49.80
CA ILE A 87 25.68 14.55 50.56
C ILE A 87 25.57 14.03 52.00
N LYS A 88 25.39 14.93 52.97
CA LYS A 88 25.36 14.64 54.42
C LYS A 88 24.36 13.56 54.85
N ASP A 89 23.28 13.35 54.12
CA ASP A 89 22.24 12.36 54.44
C ASP A 89 22.79 10.94 54.60
N GLY A 90 22.16 10.15 55.47
CA GLY A 90 22.59 8.78 55.76
C GLY A 90 23.84 8.68 56.64
N GLN A 91 24.14 7.46 57.11
CA GLN A 91 25.30 7.24 57.99
C GLN A 91 26.64 7.33 57.25
N ALA A 92 26.66 6.98 55.97
CA ALA A 92 27.85 6.99 55.11
C ALA A 92 27.97 8.25 54.24
N GLY A 93 26.93 9.07 54.15
CA GLY A 93 26.76 10.08 53.11
C GLY A 93 26.11 9.48 51.86
N VAL A 94 25.15 10.19 51.26
CA VAL A 94 24.48 9.75 50.02
C VAL A 94 25.22 10.32 48.82
N HIS A 95 25.86 9.45 48.03
CA HIS A 95 26.54 9.85 46.81
C HIS A 95 25.53 10.28 45.76
N THR A 96 25.70 11.50 45.27
CA THR A 96 24.78 12.15 44.35
C THR A 96 25.56 12.79 43.22
N LEU A 97 25.30 12.35 42.01
CA LEU A 97 25.85 12.94 40.80
C LEU A 97 25.05 14.21 40.50
N VAL A 98 25.74 15.35 40.48
CA VAL A 98 25.15 16.63 40.06
C VAL A 98 25.61 16.89 38.63
N VAL A 99 24.68 16.97 37.69
CA VAL A 99 24.97 17.26 36.28
C VAL A 99 24.55 18.69 35.97
N PHE A 100 25.46 19.45 35.36
CA PHE A 100 25.31 20.89 35.16
C PHE A 100 25.06 21.25 33.69
N SER A 101 24.27 22.29 33.45
CA SER A 101 24.18 22.89 32.12
C SER A 101 25.49 23.59 31.73
N SER A 102 25.68 23.86 30.43
CA SER A 102 26.86 24.58 29.94
C SER A 102 27.05 25.95 30.59
N ASP A 103 25.98 26.61 31.02
CA ASP A 103 26.01 27.97 31.57
C ASP A 103 26.78 28.09 32.89
N TRP A 104 27.09 26.95 33.53
CA TRP A 104 27.95 26.87 34.71
C TRP A 104 29.43 27.07 34.40
N ILE A 105 29.85 26.85 33.14
CA ILE A 105 31.26 26.81 32.72
C ILE A 105 31.56 27.62 31.45
N ASP A 106 30.53 27.87 30.64
CA ASP A 106 30.55 28.61 29.39
C ASP A 106 29.81 29.94 29.60
N ASN A 107 30.46 30.86 30.33
CA ASN A 107 29.91 32.16 30.70
C ASN A 107 30.87 33.31 30.33
N LEU A 108 30.34 34.52 30.23
CA LEU A 108 31.10 35.73 29.84
C LEU A 108 32.28 36.03 30.77
N GLN A 109 32.18 35.64 32.04
CA GLN A 109 33.21 35.86 33.06
C GLN A 109 34.31 34.79 33.03
N GLN A 110 34.16 33.75 32.19
CA GLN A 110 35.00 32.54 32.17
C GLN A 110 35.15 31.88 33.56
N GLY A 111 34.19 32.10 34.46
CA GLY A 111 34.22 31.60 35.83
C GLY A 111 33.83 30.12 35.91
N ASN A 112 34.35 29.42 36.92
CA ASN A 112 33.95 28.06 37.26
C ASN A 112 32.90 28.11 38.39
N TYR A 113 31.61 28.22 38.05
CA TYR A 113 30.56 28.28 39.07
C TYR A 113 30.39 26.97 39.83
N ILE A 114 30.80 25.84 39.24
CA ILE A 114 30.80 24.53 39.92
C ILE A 114 31.78 24.58 41.10
N GLN A 115 32.96 25.15 40.90
CA GLN A 115 33.93 25.36 41.99
C GLN A 115 33.41 26.34 43.05
N SER A 116 32.70 27.40 42.63
CA SER A 116 32.06 28.33 43.58
C SER A 116 31.02 27.61 44.44
N PHE A 117 30.20 26.74 43.85
CA PHE A 117 29.25 25.90 44.59
C PHE A 117 29.96 24.95 45.57
N LEU A 118 31.01 24.24 45.13
CA LEU A 118 31.80 23.37 46.00
C LEU A 118 32.38 24.13 47.20
N SER A 119 32.86 25.35 46.98
CA SER A 119 33.45 26.21 48.03
C SER A 119 32.42 26.60 49.10
N VAL A 120 31.15 26.77 48.72
CA VAL A 120 30.04 27.04 49.65
C VAL A 120 29.63 25.76 50.38
N THR A 121 29.48 24.66 49.64
CA THR A 121 29.02 23.37 50.17
C THR A 121 29.97 22.73 51.18
N PHE A 122 31.28 22.98 51.04
CA PHE A 122 32.33 22.49 51.94
C PHE A 122 33.00 23.60 52.75
N ALA A 123 32.32 24.74 52.95
CA ALA A 123 32.87 25.86 53.71
C ALA A 123 33.40 25.40 55.08
N GLY A 124 34.67 25.74 55.36
CA GLY A 124 35.35 25.37 56.62
C GLY A 124 35.96 23.95 56.65
N GLN A 125 35.86 23.17 55.56
CA GLN A 125 36.49 21.84 55.47
C GLN A 125 37.76 21.88 54.60
N ALA A 126 38.83 21.21 55.05
CA ALA A 126 40.04 20.99 54.27
C ALA A 126 40.03 19.60 53.63
N ASN A 127 40.66 19.45 52.46
CA ASN A 127 40.77 18.16 51.74
C ASN A 127 39.43 17.49 51.39
N PHE A 128 38.38 18.27 51.11
CA PHE A 128 37.06 17.73 50.77
C PHE A 128 37.01 16.97 49.44
N GLU A 129 38.06 17.03 48.62
CA GLU A 129 38.23 16.24 47.39
C GLU A 129 38.51 14.74 47.65
N GLN A 130 38.23 14.23 48.85
CA GLN A 130 38.28 12.80 49.17
C GLN A 130 36.86 12.24 49.14
N GLU A 131 36.68 11.00 48.67
CA GLU A 131 35.37 10.32 48.59
C GLU A 131 34.59 10.37 49.91
N ASN A 132 35.29 10.24 51.04
CA ASN A 132 34.70 10.22 52.39
C ASN A 132 34.31 11.61 52.94
N ALA A 133 34.67 12.70 52.28
CA ALA A 133 34.33 14.04 52.75
C ALA A 133 32.87 14.37 52.45
N ARG A 134 32.14 14.80 53.47
CA ARG A 134 30.68 15.02 53.38
C ARG A 134 30.36 16.50 53.29
N SER A 135 29.37 16.84 52.48
CA SER A 135 28.84 18.20 52.40
C SER A 135 28.34 18.70 53.77
N ASN A 136 28.33 20.01 53.95
CA ASN A 136 27.68 20.63 55.12
C ASN A 136 26.14 20.56 55.03
N HIS A 137 25.60 20.35 53.84
CA HIS A 137 24.18 20.45 53.49
C HIS A 137 23.53 19.07 53.30
N ASP A 138 22.28 18.91 53.72
CA ASP A 138 21.42 17.79 53.33
C ASP A 138 20.93 17.89 51.87
N ILE A 139 20.17 16.91 51.36
CA ILE A 139 19.67 16.89 49.97
C ILE A 139 18.85 18.16 49.63
N VAL A 140 17.96 18.59 50.53
CA VAL A 140 17.07 19.73 50.28
C VAL A 140 17.83 21.05 50.34
N GLU A 141 18.75 21.18 51.31
CA GLU A 141 19.66 22.31 51.41
C GLU A 141 20.61 22.39 50.21
N THR A 142 21.11 21.25 49.73
CA THR A 142 21.97 21.18 48.54
C THR A 142 21.27 21.73 47.31
N ILE A 143 20.02 21.31 47.06
CA ILE A 143 19.17 21.84 45.99
C ILE A 143 18.97 23.35 46.16
N ARG A 144 18.70 23.81 47.39
CA ARG A 144 18.53 25.24 47.69
C ARG A 144 19.79 26.05 47.38
N GLU A 145 20.98 25.53 47.70
CA GLU A 145 22.24 26.20 47.36
C GLU A 145 22.51 26.23 45.85
N LEU A 146 22.20 25.14 45.14
CA LEU A 146 22.31 25.09 43.68
C LEU A 146 21.34 26.06 42.99
N ASP A 147 20.10 26.19 43.48
CA ASP A 147 19.09 27.08 42.91
C ASP A 147 19.47 28.57 43.01
N LYS A 148 20.28 28.97 43.99
CA LYS A 148 20.80 30.36 44.11
C LYS A 148 21.64 30.81 42.92
N PHE A 149 22.19 29.87 42.15
CA PHE A 149 22.97 30.20 40.96
C PHE A 149 22.10 30.59 39.76
N HIS A 150 20.78 30.36 39.83
CA HIS A 150 19.83 30.62 38.73
C HIS A 150 20.25 29.96 37.41
N LYS A 151 20.80 28.73 37.51
CA LYS A 151 21.26 27.93 36.39
C LYS A 151 20.68 26.53 36.48
N GLU A 152 20.56 25.87 35.34
CA GLU A 152 19.97 24.55 35.26
C GLU A 152 20.97 23.46 35.66
N TYR A 153 20.46 22.46 36.39
CA TYR A 153 21.14 21.24 36.79
C TYR A 153 20.09 20.16 37.05
N PHE A 154 20.54 18.90 37.13
CA PHE A 154 19.75 17.80 37.65
C PHE A 154 20.61 16.83 38.48
N LEU A 155 19.95 16.01 39.28
CA LEU A 155 20.57 15.05 40.19
C LEU A 155 20.32 13.62 39.71
N ILE A 156 21.33 12.78 39.88
CA ILE A 156 21.23 11.33 39.78
C ILE A 156 21.82 10.74 41.06
N PHE A 157 21.07 9.91 41.76
CA PHE A 157 21.62 9.21 42.93
C PHE A 157 22.50 8.05 42.47
N ALA A 158 23.77 8.06 42.88
CA ALA A 158 24.76 7.05 42.52
C ALA A 158 24.48 5.75 43.28
N HIS A 159 24.79 4.62 42.64
CA HIS A 159 24.76 3.26 43.22
C HIS A 159 23.70 3.07 44.33
N VAL A 160 22.42 3.25 43.98
CA VAL A 160 21.36 3.54 44.97
C VAL A 160 21.17 2.47 46.04
N GLU A 161 21.54 1.22 45.74
CA GLU A 161 21.43 0.07 46.65
C GLU A 161 22.66 -0.11 47.58
N ALA A 162 23.76 0.61 47.34
CA ALA A 162 24.96 0.55 48.17
C ALA A 162 24.76 1.25 49.53
N PRO A 163 25.60 1.01 50.56
CA PRO A 163 25.47 1.66 51.87
C PRO A 163 25.49 3.19 51.82
N ASN A 164 26.26 3.75 50.89
CA ASN A 164 26.36 5.18 50.56
C ASN A 164 25.41 5.61 49.42
N GLY A 165 24.51 4.73 48.99
CA GLY A 165 23.43 5.02 48.05
C GLY A 165 22.13 5.38 48.78
N LEU A 166 21.22 6.06 48.09
CA LEU A 166 19.97 6.56 48.68
C LEU A 166 19.13 5.45 49.33
N TRP A 167 18.94 4.30 48.67
CA TRP A 167 18.10 3.21 49.15
C TRP A 167 18.79 2.38 50.24
N GLY A 168 20.12 2.30 50.22
CA GLY A 168 20.89 1.69 51.30
C GLY A 168 20.97 2.57 52.56
N SER A 169 20.89 3.90 52.40
CA SER A 169 20.97 4.86 53.50
C SER A 169 19.62 5.26 54.11
N LEU A 170 18.52 5.24 53.34
CA LEU A 170 17.20 5.69 53.79
C LEU A 170 16.12 4.61 53.60
N LEU A 171 15.19 4.54 54.57
CA LEU A 171 14.02 3.66 54.46
C LEU A 171 13.05 4.16 53.37
N PRO A 172 12.32 3.27 52.67
CA PRO A 172 11.38 3.65 51.61
C PRO A 172 10.38 4.76 51.98
N GLY A 173 9.84 4.74 53.20
CA GLY A 173 8.93 5.80 53.67
C GLY A 173 9.58 7.19 53.75
N ARG A 174 10.87 7.28 54.10
CA ARG A 174 11.59 8.56 54.07
C ARG A 174 11.92 9.02 52.65
N ILE A 175 12.18 8.07 51.75
CA ILE A 175 12.37 8.39 50.33
C ILE A 175 11.06 8.96 49.76
N LYS A 176 9.91 8.40 50.12
CA LYS A 176 8.60 8.95 49.77
C LYS A 176 8.44 10.39 50.27
N GLU A 177 8.72 10.64 51.55
CA GLU A 177 8.64 11.98 52.14
C GLU A 177 9.58 12.97 51.44
N LEU A 178 10.78 12.53 51.07
CA LEU A 178 11.75 13.35 50.35
C LEU A 178 11.23 13.74 48.95
N PHE A 179 10.65 12.79 48.21
CA PHE A 179 10.10 13.04 46.86
C PHE A 179 8.75 13.76 46.89
N ALA A 180 8.05 13.80 48.02
CA ALA A 180 6.89 14.67 48.20
C ALA A 180 7.24 16.17 48.15
N ASN A 181 8.52 16.53 48.26
CA ASN A 181 9.01 17.87 47.97
C ASN A 181 9.11 18.08 46.45
N GLU A 182 8.27 18.96 45.90
CA GLU A 182 8.21 19.27 44.46
C GLU A 182 9.57 19.68 43.87
N THR A 183 10.42 20.34 44.66
CA THR A 183 11.76 20.75 44.20
C THR A 183 12.67 19.53 44.02
N VAL A 184 12.56 18.55 44.91
CA VAL A 184 13.34 17.31 44.83
C VAL A 184 12.86 16.46 43.65
N SER A 185 11.55 16.20 43.54
CA SER A 185 11.01 15.40 42.44
C SER A 185 11.31 16.02 41.08
N ARG A 186 11.32 17.36 40.98
CA ARG A 186 11.67 18.07 39.74
C ARG A 186 13.16 18.03 39.39
N ARG A 187 14.05 17.97 40.38
CA ARG A 187 15.51 18.02 40.18
C ARG A 187 16.16 16.65 40.07
N VAL A 188 15.58 15.61 40.67
CA VAL A 188 16.11 14.24 40.62
C VAL A 188 15.58 13.52 39.39
N LEU A 189 16.47 13.20 38.45
CA LEU A 189 16.08 12.61 37.16
C LEU A 189 16.61 11.19 36.94
N GLY A 190 17.41 10.64 37.85
CA GLY A 190 17.85 9.26 37.71
C GLY A 190 18.25 8.54 39.00
N PHE A 191 18.07 7.22 38.97
CA PHE A 191 18.64 6.27 39.91
C PHE A 191 19.65 5.40 39.18
N GLN A 192 20.90 5.43 39.66
CA GLN A 192 21.98 4.65 39.07
C GLN A 192 22.12 3.27 39.71
N LYS A 193 22.45 2.27 38.88
CA LYS A 193 22.80 0.90 39.28
C LYS A 193 21.65 0.20 40.05
N VAL A 194 20.42 0.30 39.55
CA VAL A 194 19.26 -0.43 40.10
C VAL A 194 19.33 -1.90 39.66
N ARG A 195 19.51 -2.82 40.61
CA ARG A 195 19.75 -4.25 40.36
C ARG A 195 18.64 -5.14 40.93
N THR A 196 18.17 -4.86 42.14
CA THR A 196 17.29 -5.77 42.88
C THR A 196 15.82 -5.56 42.51
N HIS A 197 15.15 -6.60 41.99
CA HIS A 197 13.75 -6.51 41.56
C HIS A 197 12.81 -6.10 42.71
N ASN A 198 12.95 -6.72 43.89
CA ASN A 198 12.06 -6.45 45.02
C ASN A 198 12.21 -5.01 45.54
N GLU A 199 13.43 -4.52 45.68
CA GLU A 199 13.69 -3.13 46.11
C GLU A 199 13.17 -2.13 45.07
N ARG A 200 13.39 -2.41 43.77
CA ARG A 200 12.82 -1.61 42.68
C ARG A 200 11.30 -1.51 42.79
N GLN A 201 10.59 -2.63 43.02
CA GLN A 201 9.13 -2.62 43.12
C GLN A 201 8.63 -1.84 44.35
N LYS A 202 9.30 -1.99 45.50
CA LYS A 202 8.97 -1.22 46.72
C LYS A 202 9.07 0.28 46.47
N ILE A 203 10.19 0.75 45.92
CA ILE A 203 10.38 2.18 45.65
C ILE A 203 9.43 2.69 44.56
N LYS A 204 9.16 1.89 43.51
CA LYS A 204 8.14 2.23 42.51
C LYS A 204 6.74 2.38 43.11
N GLN A 205 6.37 1.52 44.05
CA GLN A 205 5.09 1.61 44.73
C GLN A 205 4.97 2.87 45.60
N GLU A 206 6.06 3.31 46.22
CA GLU A 206 6.06 4.54 47.03
C GLU A 206 6.06 5.83 46.20
N LEU A 207 6.82 5.86 45.09
CA LEU A 207 7.01 7.07 44.27
C LEU A 207 5.98 7.22 43.13
N GLY A 208 5.37 6.12 42.66
CA GLY A 208 4.39 6.18 41.57
C GLY A 208 4.94 6.89 40.32
N CYS A 209 4.28 7.98 39.92
CA CYS A 209 4.67 8.78 38.75
C CYS A 209 5.95 9.60 38.94
N ASP A 210 6.40 9.80 40.19
CA ASP A 210 7.63 10.55 40.51
C ASP A 210 8.89 9.67 40.47
N TYR A 211 8.77 8.38 40.09
CA TYR A 211 9.91 7.48 39.97
C TYR A 211 10.84 7.90 38.81
N PRO A 212 12.11 8.25 39.06
CA PRO A 212 13.04 8.72 38.02
C PRO A 212 13.54 7.62 37.07
N ALA A 213 14.30 8.03 36.04
CA ALA A 213 14.91 7.10 35.09
C ALA A 213 15.90 6.13 35.76
N GLU A 214 15.94 4.87 35.31
CA GLU A 214 17.00 3.94 35.69
C GLU A 214 18.21 4.13 34.74
N VAL A 215 19.37 4.50 35.28
CA VAL A 215 20.59 4.78 34.50
C VAL A 215 21.78 3.95 34.95
N GLU A 216 22.84 3.94 34.14
CA GLU A 216 24.06 3.18 34.39
C GLU A 216 25.31 4.06 34.33
N GLY A 217 26.36 3.64 35.04
CA GLY A 217 27.68 4.22 34.97
C GLY A 217 28.75 3.24 35.43
N CYS A 218 29.95 3.32 34.84
CA CYS A 218 31.02 2.39 35.17
C CYS A 218 31.71 2.73 36.48
N ASP A 219 31.70 4.00 36.92
CA ASP A 219 32.48 4.45 38.08
C ASP A 219 33.97 4.06 37.89
N ALA A 220 34.48 4.38 36.69
CA ALA A 220 35.78 3.91 36.22
C ALA A 220 36.93 4.55 37.01
N LYS A 221 37.83 3.71 37.54
CA LYS A 221 39.08 4.15 38.19
C LYS A 221 40.29 4.00 37.27
N GLN A 222 40.11 3.41 36.09
CA GLN A 222 41.08 3.23 35.02
C GLN A 222 40.35 2.95 33.70
N PHE A 223 41.04 3.05 32.56
CA PHE A 223 40.41 2.89 31.23
C PHE A 223 39.73 1.54 30.99
N SER A 224 40.31 0.44 31.47
CA SER A 224 39.73 -0.91 31.27
C SER A 224 38.36 -1.09 31.93
N ASP A 225 38.05 -0.29 32.96
CA ASP A 225 36.77 -0.37 33.68
C ASP A 225 35.61 0.11 32.81
N MET A 226 35.86 1.05 31.88
CA MET A 226 34.86 1.56 30.94
C MET A 226 34.35 0.45 30.01
N SER A 227 35.26 -0.39 29.51
CA SER A 227 34.95 -1.54 28.65
C SER A 227 34.45 -2.77 29.43
N ALA A 228 34.80 -2.91 30.72
CA ALA A 228 34.45 -4.07 31.52
C ALA A 228 32.97 -4.08 31.99
N ARG A 229 32.26 -2.94 31.85
CA ARG A 229 30.86 -2.79 32.28
C ARG A 229 29.93 -3.69 31.47
N LYS A 230 29.23 -4.60 32.14
CA LYS A 230 28.24 -5.51 31.52
C LYS A 230 26.88 -4.84 31.30
N ASP A 231 26.41 -4.10 32.30
CA ASP A 231 25.11 -3.41 32.22
C ASP A 231 25.22 -2.16 31.36
N ALA A 232 24.16 -1.78 30.67
CA ALA A 232 24.15 -0.55 29.91
C ALA A 232 22.84 0.23 30.05
N CYS A 233 22.93 1.52 29.78
CA CYS A 233 21.78 2.35 29.49
C CYS A 233 22.04 3.08 28.17
N TYR A 234 21.00 3.19 27.37
CA TYR A 234 21.00 3.88 26.09
C TYR A 234 20.02 5.03 26.18
N LEU A 235 20.46 6.21 25.72
CA LEU A 235 19.64 7.39 25.60
C LEU A 235 19.38 7.71 24.14
N LYS A 236 18.14 8.11 23.84
CA LYS A 236 17.79 8.63 22.53
C LYS A 236 17.97 10.15 22.51
N LEU A 237 18.95 10.61 21.74
CA LEU A 237 19.37 12.00 21.68
C LEU A 237 19.60 12.42 20.24
N GLY A 238 19.27 13.67 19.91
CA GLY A 238 19.63 14.29 18.64
C GLY A 238 20.52 15.53 18.77
N ALA A 239 21.02 15.81 19.96
CA ALA A 239 22.04 16.83 20.20
C ALA A 239 22.88 16.50 21.45
N PHE A 240 24.16 16.88 21.43
CA PHE A 240 25.06 16.82 22.60
C PHE A 240 24.91 18.07 23.49
N ASN A 241 23.73 18.28 24.04
CA ASN A 241 23.45 19.36 24.99
C ASN A 241 22.75 18.85 26.26
N PHE A 242 22.73 19.69 27.28
CA PHE A 242 22.19 19.34 28.60
C PHE A 242 20.68 19.12 28.54
N GLU A 243 19.97 19.95 27.77
CA GLU A 243 18.52 19.93 27.62
C GLU A 243 18.03 18.62 26.99
N ALA A 244 18.75 18.08 26.00
CA ALA A 244 18.44 16.81 25.36
C ALA A 244 18.53 15.65 26.35
N VAL A 245 19.60 15.61 27.16
CA VAL A 245 19.79 14.58 28.19
C VAL A 245 18.73 14.71 29.28
N LYS A 246 18.48 15.94 29.75
CA LYS A 246 17.43 16.22 30.73
C LYS A 246 16.06 15.74 30.21
N PHE A 247 15.72 16.07 28.97
CA PHE A 247 14.46 15.65 28.35
C PHE A 247 14.37 14.14 28.20
N ALA A 248 15.44 13.46 27.80
CA ALA A 248 15.49 12.00 27.71
C ALA A 248 15.26 11.30 29.07
N LEU A 249 15.74 11.89 30.17
CA LEU A 249 15.51 11.37 31.51
C LEU A 249 14.10 11.68 32.04
N ILE A 250 13.51 12.81 31.65
CA ILE A 250 12.10 13.12 31.96
C ILE A 250 11.18 12.15 31.20
N ASP A 251 11.39 11.96 29.91
CA ASP A 251 10.62 11.04 29.07
C ASP A 251 11.29 9.65 28.98
N HIS A 252 11.77 9.15 30.13
CA HIS A 252 12.57 7.92 30.18
C HIS A 252 11.84 6.68 29.64
N VAL A 253 10.51 6.68 29.69
CA VAL A 253 9.68 5.61 29.11
C VAL A 253 9.92 5.45 27.61
N ASN A 254 10.22 6.54 26.88
CA ASN A 254 10.40 6.51 25.43
C ASN A 254 11.85 6.71 25.00
N ARG A 255 12.67 7.38 25.83
CA ARG A 255 14.04 7.77 25.47
C ARG A 255 15.15 7.08 26.27
N VAL A 256 14.83 6.20 27.23
CA VAL A 256 15.83 5.38 27.97
C VAL A 256 15.58 3.88 27.77
N ARG A 257 16.63 3.12 27.44
CA ARG A 257 16.58 1.65 27.27
C ARG A 257 17.79 0.98 27.89
N LYS A 258 17.66 -0.28 28.32
CA LYS A 258 18.79 -1.08 28.85
C LYS A 258 19.65 -1.68 27.73
N GLU A 259 19.01 -1.98 26.60
CA GLU A 259 19.65 -2.52 25.41
C GLU A 259 19.44 -1.58 24.23
N LYS A 260 20.34 -1.63 23.25
CA LYS A 260 20.25 -0.82 22.03
C LYS A 260 19.10 -1.34 21.18
N PRO A 261 18.06 -0.52 20.89
CA PRO A 261 16.98 -0.95 20.03
C PRO A 261 17.46 -1.21 18.59
N SER A 262 16.85 -2.19 17.93
CA SER A 262 17.03 -2.47 16.51
C SER A 262 15.72 -2.27 15.76
N TYR A 263 15.79 -1.81 14.51
CA TYR A 263 14.63 -1.65 13.63
C TYR A 263 14.40 -2.93 12.83
N SER A 264 13.15 -3.43 12.82
CA SER A 264 12.75 -4.62 12.07
C SER A 264 11.90 -4.31 10.84
N HIS A 265 11.47 -3.06 10.68
CA HIS A 265 10.74 -2.57 9.52
C HIS A 265 11.68 -1.96 8.49
N SER A 266 11.24 -1.98 7.24
CA SER A 266 11.88 -1.26 6.13
C SER A 266 11.63 0.26 6.24
N TYR A 267 12.55 1.07 5.74
CA TYR A 267 12.43 2.53 5.85
C TYR A 267 13.21 3.25 4.76
N ILE A 268 12.81 4.50 4.51
CA ILE A 268 13.54 5.45 3.67
C ILE A 268 14.59 6.14 4.53
N SER A 269 15.86 6.05 4.17
CA SER A 269 16.94 6.74 4.88
C SER A 269 17.21 8.13 4.29
N LYS A 270 17.10 8.28 2.97
CA LYS A 270 17.55 9.47 2.27
C LYS A 270 16.81 9.68 0.97
N ILE A 271 16.57 10.95 0.63
CA ILE A 271 15.97 11.37 -0.64
C ILE A 271 16.88 12.43 -1.24
N TYR A 272 17.22 12.26 -2.51
CA TYR A 272 18.02 13.22 -3.27
C TYR A 272 17.29 13.63 -4.54
N PHE A 273 17.21 14.93 -4.77
CA PHE A 273 16.55 15.53 -5.91
C PHE A 273 17.59 16.14 -6.85
N GLU A 274 17.63 15.69 -8.09
CA GLU A 274 18.55 16.15 -9.13
C GLU A 274 17.79 16.87 -10.24
N GLY A 275 18.37 17.92 -10.80
CA GLY A 275 17.81 18.68 -11.92
C GLY A 275 17.75 20.18 -11.65
N VAL A 276 17.03 20.90 -12.50
CA VAL A 276 16.87 22.37 -12.46
C VAL A 276 15.54 22.82 -11.88
N GLY A 277 14.71 21.88 -11.39
CA GLY A 277 13.46 22.20 -10.72
C GLY A 277 13.65 22.73 -9.29
N ALA A 278 12.55 23.02 -8.60
CA ALA A 278 12.57 23.73 -7.32
C ALA A 278 13.36 23.01 -6.20
N LEU A 279 13.44 21.68 -6.24
CA LEU A 279 14.26 20.88 -5.30
C LEU A 279 15.60 20.43 -5.89
N GLY A 280 16.00 20.96 -7.05
CA GLY A 280 17.25 20.58 -7.69
C GLY A 280 18.48 20.79 -6.80
N GLY A 281 19.16 19.71 -6.46
CA GLY A 281 20.32 19.68 -5.56
C GLY A 281 19.97 19.53 -4.07
N THR A 282 18.68 19.40 -3.71
CA THR A 282 18.23 19.25 -2.33
C THR A 282 18.35 17.80 -1.87
N GLU A 283 18.82 17.64 -0.64
CA GLU A 283 18.98 16.36 0.04
C GLU A 283 18.15 16.36 1.33
N VAL A 284 17.38 15.30 1.56
CA VAL A 284 16.55 15.13 2.75
C VAL A 284 16.89 13.78 3.40
N CYS A 285 17.46 13.83 4.59
CA CYS A 285 17.77 12.66 5.42
C CYS A 285 16.64 12.40 6.41
N LEU A 286 16.22 11.14 6.52
CA LEU A 286 15.08 10.71 7.35
C LEU A 286 15.53 9.72 8.42
N SER A 287 14.89 9.81 9.59
CA SER A 287 14.97 8.81 10.65
C SER A 287 14.11 7.59 10.31
N PRO A 288 14.46 6.36 10.74
CA PRO A 288 13.59 5.19 10.63
C PRO A 288 12.25 5.30 11.37
N GLU A 289 12.07 6.30 12.23
CA GLU A 289 10.89 6.46 13.09
C GLU A 289 10.03 7.67 12.62
N LEU A 290 9.77 8.68 13.47
CA LEU A 290 8.92 9.82 13.15
C LEU A 290 9.71 10.96 12.49
N ASN A 291 9.28 11.32 11.27
CA ASN A 291 9.77 12.43 10.47
C ASN A 291 8.67 13.45 10.25
N THR A 292 8.99 14.72 10.38
CA THR A 292 8.02 15.82 10.22
C THR A 292 8.56 16.92 9.32
N LEU A 293 7.88 17.19 8.21
CA LEU A 293 8.14 18.34 7.36
C LEU A 293 7.29 19.50 7.85
N ILE A 294 7.94 20.59 8.23
CA ILE A 294 7.30 21.79 8.78
C ILE A 294 7.58 23.00 7.89
N GLY A 295 6.71 24.01 7.93
CA GLY A 295 6.88 25.23 7.15
C GLY A 295 5.55 25.94 6.94
N ILE A 296 5.62 27.20 6.52
CA ILE A 296 4.44 28.01 6.18
C ILE A 296 3.71 27.44 4.94
N ARG A 297 2.50 27.95 4.65
CA ARG A 297 1.81 27.60 3.40
C ARG A 297 2.68 27.99 2.19
N GLY A 298 2.76 27.10 1.20
CA GLY A 298 3.61 27.30 0.01
C GLY A 298 5.10 27.01 0.22
N SER A 299 5.53 26.51 1.39
CA SER A 299 6.95 26.25 1.67
C SER A 299 7.54 25.00 1.01
N GLY A 300 6.75 24.22 0.27
CA GLY A 300 7.19 23.02 -0.44
C GLY A 300 7.03 21.67 0.28
N LYS A 301 6.38 21.62 1.47
CA LYS A 301 6.15 20.36 2.22
C LYS A 301 5.47 19.27 1.38
N SER A 302 4.31 19.58 0.81
CA SER A 302 3.54 18.67 -0.05
C SER A 302 4.33 18.28 -1.30
N SER A 303 5.15 19.19 -1.84
CA SER A 303 5.99 18.90 -3.00
C SER A 303 7.02 17.80 -2.70
N VAL A 304 7.65 17.84 -1.53
CA VAL A 304 8.59 16.77 -1.11
C VAL A 304 7.85 15.43 -0.99
N LEU A 305 6.68 15.40 -0.34
CA LEU A 305 5.89 14.17 -0.17
C LEU A 305 5.37 13.60 -1.51
N GLU A 306 4.90 14.45 -2.41
CA GLU A 306 4.52 14.07 -3.77
C GLU A 306 5.71 13.54 -4.57
N GLY A 307 6.90 14.10 -4.36
CA GLY A 307 8.15 13.57 -4.90
C GLY A 307 8.43 12.14 -4.42
N ILE A 308 8.22 11.86 -3.13
CA ILE A 308 8.36 10.51 -2.56
C ILE A 308 7.34 9.56 -3.20
N ARG A 309 6.04 9.93 -3.19
CA ARG A 309 4.97 9.13 -3.79
C ARG A 309 5.28 8.80 -5.25
N TYR A 310 5.71 9.80 -6.02
CA TYR A 310 6.11 9.65 -7.41
C TYR A 310 7.30 8.69 -7.55
N ALA A 311 8.39 8.88 -6.81
CA ALA A 311 9.56 8.02 -6.90
C ALA A 311 9.27 6.56 -6.53
N LEU A 312 8.41 6.32 -5.54
CA LEU A 312 7.97 4.98 -5.11
C LEU A 312 6.93 4.34 -6.05
N ASN A 313 6.49 5.07 -7.08
CA ASN A 313 5.45 4.64 -8.01
C ASN A 313 4.14 4.22 -7.33
N ILE A 314 3.76 4.99 -6.31
CA ILE A 314 2.46 4.85 -5.64
C ILE A 314 1.40 5.56 -6.51
N PRO A 315 0.39 4.84 -7.03
CA PRO A 315 -0.65 5.41 -7.88
C PRO A 315 -1.57 6.32 -7.08
N PHE A 316 -2.28 7.20 -7.80
CA PHE A 316 -3.41 7.90 -7.22
C PHE A 316 -4.58 6.94 -7.00
N GLY A 317 -5.37 7.19 -5.96
CA GLY A 317 -6.63 6.49 -5.73
C GLY A 317 -7.69 6.81 -6.80
N ASP A 318 -8.71 5.95 -6.94
CA ASP A 318 -9.80 6.09 -7.93
C ASP A 318 -10.54 7.44 -7.83
N LYS A 319 -10.48 8.08 -6.66
CA LYS A 319 -11.13 9.36 -6.34
C LYS A 319 -10.17 10.41 -5.76
N ALA A 320 -8.87 10.28 -6.04
CA ALA A 320 -7.91 11.28 -5.58
C ALA A 320 -8.35 12.69 -6.03
N SER A 321 -8.48 13.61 -5.09
CA SER A 321 -8.68 15.02 -5.41
C SER A 321 -7.42 15.60 -6.06
N ASP A 322 -7.63 16.59 -6.91
CA ASP A 322 -6.58 17.49 -7.39
C ASP A 322 -5.41 16.77 -8.09
N ILE A 323 -5.68 15.70 -8.86
CA ILE A 323 -4.66 14.95 -9.61
C ILE A 323 -3.82 15.87 -10.50
N GLU A 324 -4.46 16.79 -11.24
CA GLU A 324 -3.75 17.75 -12.10
C GLU A 324 -2.78 18.63 -11.31
N TYR A 325 -3.17 19.05 -10.11
CA TYR A 325 -2.31 19.82 -9.21
C TYR A 325 -1.16 18.97 -8.68
N LYS A 326 -1.42 17.75 -8.20
CA LYS A 326 -0.40 16.82 -7.68
C LYS A 326 0.63 16.44 -8.75
N GLU A 327 0.18 16.16 -9.98
CA GLU A 327 1.08 15.96 -11.12
C GLU A 327 1.82 17.23 -11.52
N GLY A 328 1.16 18.39 -11.46
CA GLY A 328 1.75 19.70 -11.67
C GLY A 328 2.90 19.99 -10.70
N LEU A 329 2.74 19.63 -9.42
CA LEU A 329 3.79 19.75 -8.40
C LEU A 329 5.03 18.94 -8.78
N VAL A 330 4.88 17.68 -9.18
CA VAL A 330 6.03 16.83 -9.59
C VAL A 330 6.73 17.40 -10.83
N LYS A 331 5.97 17.87 -11.82
CA LYS A 331 6.53 18.51 -13.03
C LYS A 331 7.31 19.78 -12.69
N HIS A 332 6.78 20.62 -11.79
CA HIS A 332 7.46 21.83 -11.33
C HIS A 332 8.72 21.51 -10.49
N LEU A 333 8.64 20.46 -9.68
CA LEU A 333 9.69 19.99 -8.78
C LEU A 333 10.91 19.45 -9.52
N LEU A 334 10.71 18.65 -10.57
CA LEU A 334 11.79 18.01 -11.32
C LEU A 334 12.22 18.80 -12.56
N ARG A 335 11.27 19.44 -13.26
CA ARG A 335 11.45 19.96 -14.63
C ARG A 335 12.03 18.90 -15.58
N SER A 336 12.34 19.26 -16.82
CA SER A 336 12.86 18.31 -17.82
C SER A 336 14.20 17.71 -17.36
N GLY A 337 14.30 16.37 -17.40
CA GLY A 337 15.50 15.63 -17.01
C GLY A 337 15.74 15.53 -15.49
N GLY A 338 14.83 16.05 -14.66
CA GLY A 338 14.94 15.89 -13.20
C GLY A 338 14.78 14.44 -12.76
N LYS A 339 15.50 14.07 -11.69
CA LYS A 339 15.58 12.70 -11.17
C LYS A 339 15.44 12.71 -9.66
N ILE A 340 14.70 11.74 -9.11
CA ILE A 340 14.64 11.48 -7.68
C ILE A 340 15.38 10.18 -7.40
N THR A 341 16.23 10.21 -6.38
CA THR A 341 16.94 9.04 -5.86
C THR A 341 16.53 8.84 -4.40
N ILE A 342 16.00 7.67 -4.06
CA ILE A 342 15.62 7.30 -2.69
C ILE A 342 16.52 6.15 -2.23
N ASP A 343 17.24 6.35 -1.14
CA ASP A 343 17.97 5.28 -0.45
C ASP A 343 17.06 4.67 0.62
N ALA A 344 16.77 3.38 0.47
CA ALA A 344 15.88 2.63 1.35
C ALA A 344 16.58 1.41 1.93
N VAL A 345 16.13 0.95 3.09
CA VAL A 345 16.64 -0.25 3.77
C VAL A 345 15.48 -1.21 3.96
N ASP A 346 15.64 -2.47 3.56
CA ASP A 346 14.60 -3.50 3.75
C ASP A 346 14.55 -4.04 5.19
N ARG A 347 13.58 -4.92 5.47
CA ARG A 347 13.41 -5.58 6.79
C ARG A 347 14.61 -6.43 7.23
N ARG A 348 15.56 -6.73 6.33
CA ARG A 348 16.77 -7.51 6.60
C ARG A 348 18.00 -6.62 6.77
N GLY A 349 17.85 -5.30 6.66
CA GLY A 349 18.95 -4.34 6.73
C GLY A 349 19.69 -4.17 5.41
N GLN A 350 19.19 -4.71 4.28
CA GLN A 350 19.82 -4.57 2.98
C GLN A 350 19.53 -3.17 2.40
N PRO A 351 20.55 -2.38 2.03
CA PRO A 351 20.34 -1.11 1.35
C PRO A 351 19.97 -1.30 -0.12
N TYR A 352 19.03 -0.48 -0.58
CA TYR A 352 18.57 -0.34 -1.96
C TYR A 352 18.56 1.13 -2.35
N GLN A 353 18.64 1.38 -3.65
CA GLN A 353 18.45 2.71 -4.20
C GLN A 353 17.40 2.69 -5.31
N ILE A 354 16.33 3.46 -5.13
CA ILE A 354 15.25 3.62 -6.10
C ILE A 354 15.52 4.90 -6.87
N ARG A 355 15.61 4.84 -8.20
CA ARG A 355 15.85 6.00 -9.06
C ARG A 355 14.70 6.18 -10.01
N ARG A 356 14.17 7.41 -10.11
CA ARG A 356 13.10 7.72 -11.07
C ARG A 356 13.38 9.05 -11.76
N ILE A 357 13.49 9.01 -13.08
CA ILE A 357 13.55 10.19 -13.95
C ILE A 357 12.12 10.62 -14.29
N LEU A 358 11.90 11.94 -14.43
CA LEU A 358 10.59 12.46 -14.81
C LEU A 358 10.08 11.82 -16.12
N ASN A 359 8.84 11.33 -16.07
CA ASN A 359 8.13 10.58 -17.12
C ASN A 359 8.66 9.16 -17.41
N GLU A 360 9.61 8.66 -16.63
CA GLU A 360 10.11 7.28 -16.74
C GLU A 360 9.56 6.38 -15.61
N ARG A 361 9.75 5.07 -15.78
CA ARG A 361 9.50 4.08 -14.73
C ARG A 361 10.63 4.11 -13.71
N PRO A 362 10.36 3.81 -12.42
CA PRO A 362 11.42 3.72 -11.44
C PRO A 362 12.28 2.47 -11.66
N ASP A 363 13.58 2.61 -11.40
CA ASP A 363 14.57 1.55 -11.41
C ASP A 363 15.08 1.28 -9.99
N VAL A 364 15.34 0.01 -9.67
CA VAL A 364 15.88 -0.40 -8.37
C VAL A 364 17.32 -0.85 -8.53
N TYR A 365 18.20 -0.35 -7.66
CA TYR A 365 19.63 -0.67 -7.65
C TYR A 365 20.03 -1.28 -6.30
N VAL A 366 20.92 -2.26 -6.36
CA VAL A 366 21.60 -2.86 -5.18
C VAL A 366 23.10 -2.76 -5.43
N ASN A 367 23.84 -2.13 -4.52
CA ASN A 367 25.28 -1.89 -4.67
C ASN A 367 25.67 -1.26 -6.03
N GLY A 368 24.81 -0.37 -6.55
CA GLY A 368 25.01 0.30 -7.84
C GLY A 368 24.64 -0.51 -9.07
N GLN A 369 24.19 -1.77 -8.93
CA GLN A 369 23.73 -2.62 -10.04
C GLN A 369 22.21 -2.61 -10.16
N LEU A 370 21.70 -2.41 -11.38
CA LEU A 370 20.26 -2.45 -11.69
C LEU A 370 19.70 -3.85 -11.42
N GLN A 371 18.56 -3.92 -10.75
CA GLN A 371 17.83 -5.16 -10.44
C GLN A 371 16.44 -5.13 -11.10
N PRO A 372 16.32 -5.61 -12.35
CA PRO A 372 15.04 -5.61 -13.06
C PRO A 372 14.00 -6.50 -12.35
N GLY A 373 12.77 -6.00 -12.21
CA GLY A 373 11.65 -6.78 -11.68
C GLY A 373 11.54 -6.86 -10.16
N VAL A 374 12.46 -6.24 -9.40
CA VAL A 374 12.32 -6.11 -7.93
C VAL A 374 11.15 -5.17 -7.60
N SER A 375 10.23 -5.63 -6.75
CA SER A 375 9.10 -4.81 -6.30
C SER A 375 9.54 -3.77 -5.26
N ILE A 376 9.33 -2.50 -5.58
CA ILE A 376 9.61 -1.39 -4.66
C ILE A 376 8.73 -1.48 -3.39
N ARG A 377 7.46 -1.88 -3.55
CA ARG A 377 6.42 -1.79 -2.52
C ARG A 377 6.18 -3.09 -1.75
N GLU A 378 6.93 -4.14 -2.05
CA GLU A 378 6.88 -5.41 -1.33
C GLU A 378 8.28 -5.87 -0.90
N THR A 379 9.30 -5.72 -1.76
CA THR A 379 10.66 -6.19 -1.47
C THR A 379 11.52 -5.12 -0.80
N VAL A 380 11.50 -3.89 -1.33
CA VAL A 380 12.37 -2.81 -0.83
C VAL A 380 11.74 -2.12 0.39
N LEU A 381 10.53 -1.59 0.22
CA LEU A 381 9.71 -1.04 1.29
C LEU A 381 8.45 -1.89 1.37
N HIS A 382 8.21 -2.51 2.52
CA HIS A 382 7.05 -3.38 2.70
C HIS A 382 5.79 -2.53 2.88
N LYS A 383 4.96 -2.52 1.84
CA LYS A 383 3.63 -1.89 1.76
C LYS A 383 3.61 -0.42 2.22
N PRO A 384 4.36 0.49 1.58
CA PRO A 384 4.30 1.91 1.92
C PRO A 384 2.90 2.47 1.61
N ILE A 385 2.32 3.24 2.54
CA ILE A 385 1.04 3.94 2.33
C ILE A 385 1.27 5.44 2.22
N TYR A 386 0.51 6.07 1.31
CA TYR A 386 0.49 7.51 1.10
C TYR A 386 -0.94 8.07 1.18
N PHE A 387 -1.12 9.12 1.97
CA PHE A 387 -2.33 9.96 2.01
C PHE A 387 -1.94 11.41 1.72
N GLY A 388 -2.46 11.96 0.63
CA GLY A 388 -2.29 13.37 0.29
C GLY A 388 -3.24 14.27 1.09
N GLN A 389 -3.08 15.59 0.89
CA GLN A 389 -3.91 16.59 1.54
C GLN A 389 -5.40 16.38 1.23
N LYS A 390 -6.25 16.34 2.28
CA LYS A 390 -7.70 16.06 2.22
C LYS A 390 -8.10 14.67 1.72
N ASP A 391 -7.16 13.75 1.54
CA ASP A 391 -7.49 12.37 1.16
C ASP A 391 -8.24 11.66 2.32
N LEU A 392 -8.09 12.08 3.58
CA LEU A 392 -8.75 11.46 4.74
C LEU A 392 -10.18 11.96 4.97
N SER A 393 -10.52 13.17 4.50
CA SER A 393 -11.87 13.76 4.63
C SER A 393 -12.76 13.59 3.39
N SER A 394 -12.26 13.03 2.29
CA SER A 394 -13.03 12.81 1.06
C SER A 394 -14.06 11.67 1.23
N THR A 395 -15.14 11.90 1.98
CA THR A 395 -16.12 10.88 2.37
C THR A 395 -17.28 10.72 1.38
N GLY A 396 -16.98 10.66 0.08
CA GLY A 396 -17.98 10.33 -0.94
C GLY A 396 -18.17 8.82 -1.10
N ALA A 397 -19.30 8.37 -1.66
CA ALA A 397 -19.56 6.96 -1.96
C ALA A 397 -18.38 6.35 -2.75
N GLY A 398 -17.64 5.38 -2.18
CA GLY A 398 -16.47 4.76 -2.82
C GLY A 398 -15.11 5.13 -2.22
N PHE A 399 -15.07 6.00 -1.21
CA PHE A 399 -13.87 6.17 -0.38
C PHE A 399 -13.46 4.86 0.30
N GLU A 400 -14.43 4.08 0.78
CA GLU A 400 -14.18 2.80 1.42
C GLU A 400 -13.51 1.83 0.46
N LYS A 401 -13.92 1.83 -0.81
CA LYS A 401 -13.26 1.07 -1.88
C LYS A 401 -11.82 1.54 -2.12
N ASP A 402 -11.58 2.86 -2.16
CA ASP A 402 -10.24 3.43 -2.32
C ASP A 402 -9.31 3.04 -1.16
N LEU A 403 -9.83 3.06 0.07
CA LEU A 403 -9.11 2.60 1.26
C LEU A 403 -8.73 1.13 1.14
N ILE A 404 -9.67 0.25 0.75
CA ILE A 404 -9.36 -1.17 0.51
C ILE A 404 -8.30 -1.33 -0.59
N GLU A 405 -8.36 -0.53 -1.66
CA GLU A 405 -7.38 -0.57 -2.74
C GLU A 405 -5.98 -0.16 -2.24
N LYS A 406 -5.87 0.90 -1.43
CA LYS A 406 -4.61 1.34 -0.82
C LYS A 406 -4.01 0.29 0.14
N LEU A 407 -4.85 -0.49 0.82
CA LEU A 407 -4.41 -1.50 1.79
C LEU A 407 -4.06 -2.85 1.14
N VAL A 408 -4.82 -3.27 0.12
CA VAL A 408 -4.82 -4.67 -0.37
C VAL A 408 -4.58 -4.78 -1.88
N GLY A 409 -4.67 -3.68 -2.63
CA GLY A 409 -4.74 -3.66 -4.10
C GLY A 409 -3.63 -4.44 -4.81
N GLU A 410 -2.37 -4.35 -4.35
CA GLU A 410 -1.27 -5.11 -4.95
C GLU A 410 -1.42 -6.63 -4.78
N SER A 411 -1.86 -7.09 -3.60
CA SER A 411 -2.08 -8.52 -3.34
C SER A 411 -3.24 -9.11 -4.17
N LEU A 412 -4.12 -8.25 -4.70
CA LEU A 412 -5.24 -8.64 -5.57
C LEU A 412 -4.83 -8.73 -7.05
N ALA A 413 -3.63 -8.27 -7.45
CA ALA A 413 -3.22 -8.28 -8.85
C ALA A 413 -3.23 -9.68 -9.50
N PRO A 414 -2.74 -10.77 -8.86
CA PRO A 414 -2.76 -12.10 -9.46
C PRO A 414 -4.17 -12.64 -9.69
N ILE A 415 -5.11 -12.36 -8.78
CA ILE A 415 -6.49 -12.84 -8.90
C ILE A 415 -7.28 -12.01 -9.92
N ARG A 416 -7.03 -10.70 -10.00
CA ARG A 416 -7.65 -9.84 -11.01
C ARG A 416 -7.23 -10.23 -12.43
N GLN A 417 -5.99 -10.68 -12.63
CA GLN A 417 -5.57 -11.25 -13.91
C GLN A 417 -6.37 -12.51 -14.29
N LYS A 418 -6.65 -13.40 -13.32
CA LYS A 418 -7.51 -14.57 -13.54
C LYS A 418 -8.95 -14.16 -13.86
N ILE A 419 -9.48 -13.13 -13.18
CA ILE A 419 -10.82 -12.59 -13.44
C ILE A 419 -10.92 -12.07 -14.88
N GLU A 420 -9.93 -11.32 -15.37
CA GLU A 420 -9.91 -10.85 -16.76
C GLU A 420 -9.86 -12.01 -17.77
N ALA A 421 -9.08 -13.06 -17.51
CA ALA A 421 -9.11 -14.27 -18.32
C ALA A 421 -10.49 -14.97 -18.28
N GLY A 422 -11.12 -15.05 -17.10
CA GLY A 422 -12.47 -15.59 -16.95
C GLY A 422 -13.54 -14.82 -17.71
N LYS A 423 -13.46 -13.47 -17.74
CA LYS A 423 -14.35 -12.63 -18.56
C LYS A 423 -14.22 -12.96 -20.05
N LEU A 424 -13.00 -13.16 -20.55
CA LEU A 424 -12.77 -13.54 -21.95
C LEU A 424 -13.42 -14.89 -22.29
N SER A 425 -13.34 -15.89 -21.40
CA SER A 425 -14.02 -17.18 -21.58
C SER A 425 -15.54 -17.03 -21.68
N VAL A 426 -16.15 -16.17 -20.85
CA VAL A 426 -17.59 -15.87 -20.90
C VAL A 426 -17.96 -15.20 -22.22
N LEU A 427 -17.18 -14.21 -22.68
CA LEU A 427 -17.41 -13.54 -23.95
C LEU A 427 -17.34 -14.51 -25.14
N ASP A 428 -16.37 -15.44 -25.12
CA ASP A 428 -16.25 -16.47 -26.16
C ASP A 428 -17.48 -17.40 -26.17
N ALA A 429 -17.94 -17.85 -25.01
CA ALA A 429 -19.16 -18.66 -24.91
C ALA A 429 -20.41 -17.93 -25.44
N ILE A 430 -20.55 -16.63 -25.13
CA ILE A 430 -21.65 -15.79 -25.65
C ILE A 430 -21.56 -15.65 -27.18
N ALA A 431 -20.36 -15.44 -27.73
CA ALA A 431 -20.17 -15.32 -29.18
C ALA A 431 -20.59 -16.59 -29.93
N HIS A 432 -20.33 -17.77 -29.35
CA HIS A 432 -20.80 -19.05 -29.88
C HIS A 432 -22.33 -19.18 -29.85
N ILE A 433 -22.97 -18.74 -28.78
CA ILE A 433 -24.44 -18.74 -28.64
C ILE A 433 -25.10 -17.81 -29.66
N LYS A 434 -24.58 -16.57 -29.84
CA LYS A 434 -25.11 -15.60 -30.81
C LYS A 434 -25.07 -16.11 -32.25
N ARG A 435 -24.06 -16.92 -32.62
CA ARG A 435 -23.96 -17.53 -33.96
C ARG A 435 -25.08 -18.53 -34.24
N LEU A 436 -25.56 -19.26 -33.22
CA LEU A 436 -26.55 -20.33 -33.39
C LEU A 436 -28.01 -19.86 -33.27
N LYS A 437 -28.29 -18.73 -32.62
CA LYS A 437 -29.67 -18.19 -32.49
C LYS A 437 -30.35 -17.97 -33.85
N ARG A 438 -29.60 -17.55 -34.88
CA ARG A 438 -30.08 -17.41 -36.27
C ARG A 438 -30.55 -18.73 -36.91
N ALA A 439 -30.10 -19.87 -36.40
CA ALA A 439 -30.50 -21.20 -36.90
C ALA A 439 -31.91 -21.61 -36.41
N SER A 440 -32.31 -21.16 -35.21
CA SER A 440 -33.62 -21.49 -34.64
C SER A 440 -34.79 -20.86 -35.42
N GLU A 441 -34.65 -19.59 -35.83
CA GLU A 441 -35.65 -18.89 -36.65
C GLU A 441 -35.84 -19.57 -38.02
N GLN A 442 -34.74 -20.04 -38.64
CA GLN A 442 -34.79 -20.78 -39.89
C GLN A 442 -35.50 -22.14 -39.74
N LYS A 443 -35.38 -22.80 -38.57
CA LYS A 443 -36.02 -24.09 -38.31
C LYS A 443 -37.54 -24.00 -38.36
N GLN A 444 -38.12 -22.95 -37.79
CA GLN A 444 -39.57 -22.76 -37.78
C GLN A 444 -40.13 -22.57 -39.21
N GLU A 445 -39.42 -21.82 -40.04
CA GLU A 445 -39.76 -21.62 -41.45
C GLU A 445 -39.69 -22.94 -42.26
N TRP A 446 -38.63 -23.74 -42.07
CA TRP A 446 -38.48 -25.03 -42.75
C TRP A 446 -39.47 -26.08 -42.26
N ALA A 447 -39.82 -26.09 -40.97
CA ALA A 447 -40.85 -26.97 -40.42
C ALA A 447 -42.22 -26.70 -41.03
N GLN A 448 -42.56 -25.42 -41.22
CA GLN A 448 -43.81 -25.02 -41.87
C GLN A 448 -43.84 -25.41 -43.35
N LYS A 449 -42.74 -25.22 -44.08
CA LYS A 449 -42.59 -25.67 -45.48
C LYS A 449 -42.73 -27.19 -45.61
N LYS A 450 -42.16 -27.96 -44.68
CA LYS A 450 -42.29 -29.41 -44.62
C LYS A 450 -43.75 -29.83 -44.42
N GLN A 451 -44.44 -29.25 -43.43
CA GLN A 451 -45.82 -29.59 -43.11
C GLN A 451 -46.78 -29.32 -44.28
N ASP A 452 -46.60 -28.19 -44.98
CA ASP A 452 -47.39 -27.86 -46.19
C ASP A 452 -47.12 -28.85 -47.34
N ALA A 453 -45.84 -29.22 -47.55
CA ALA A 453 -45.46 -30.20 -48.57
C ALA A 453 -46.01 -31.61 -48.26
N GLU A 454 -45.94 -32.07 -47.01
CA GLU A 454 -46.49 -33.36 -46.57
C GLU A 454 -48.01 -33.41 -46.72
N PHE A 455 -48.71 -32.34 -46.36
CA PHE A 455 -50.16 -32.25 -46.49
C PHE A 455 -50.59 -32.39 -47.96
N LYS A 456 -49.91 -31.68 -48.87
CA LYS A 456 -50.16 -31.77 -50.31
C LYS A 456 -49.81 -33.15 -50.87
N LEU A 457 -48.73 -33.78 -50.41
CA LEU A 457 -48.31 -35.11 -50.87
C LEU A 457 -49.27 -36.25 -50.46
N ARG A 458 -49.98 -36.14 -49.33
CA ARG A 458 -51.00 -37.14 -48.92
C ARG A 458 -52.13 -37.28 -49.94
N PHE A 459 -52.49 -36.20 -50.63
CA PHE A 459 -53.47 -36.21 -51.72
C PHE A 459 -53.01 -37.09 -52.90
N TYR A 460 -51.70 -37.10 -53.20
CA TYR A 460 -51.12 -37.92 -54.27
C TYR A 460 -50.93 -39.40 -53.86
N GLN A 461 -50.64 -39.68 -52.59
CA GLN A 461 -50.54 -41.04 -52.03
C GLN A 461 -51.86 -41.81 -52.12
N GLN A 462 -52.99 -41.16 -51.83
CA GLN A 462 -54.32 -41.77 -51.91
C GLN A 462 -54.72 -42.20 -53.32
N HIS A 463 -54.03 -41.70 -54.36
CA HIS A 463 -54.29 -42.00 -55.77
C HIS A 463 -53.22 -42.92 -56.39
N GLY A 464 -52.35 -43.57 -55.59
CA GLY A 464 -51.43 -44.61 -56.07
C GLY A 464 -50.28 -44.13 -56.97
N VAL A 465 -50.00 -42.82 -56.98
CA VAL A 465 -48.99 -42.17 -57.85
C VAL A 465 -47.55 -42.48 -57.39
N GLU A 466 -47.34 -42.75 -56.10
CA GLU A 466 -46.01 -42.91 -55.50
C GLU A 466 -45.26 -44.16 -55.99
N GLU A 467 -45.92 -45.33 -56.06
CA GLU A 467 -45.27 -46.59 -56.50
C GLU A 467 -44.76 -46.55 -57.95
N LYS A 468 -45.45 -45.82 -58.83
CA LYS A 468 -45.12 -45.79 -60.26
C LYS A 468 -44.01 -44.79 -60.61
N LEU A 469 -43.83 -43.72 -59.82
CA LEU A 469 -42.77 -42.70 -60.02
C LEU A 469 -41.55 -42.88 -59.10
N GLN A 470 -41.58 -43.83 -58.16
CA GLN A 470 -40.54 -44.03 -57.14
C GLN A 470 -39.12 -44.17 -57.72
N LYS A 471 -38.97 -44.97 -58.80
CA LYS A 471 -37.67 -45.20 -59.46
C LYS A 471 -37.06 -43.89 -60.02
N GLN A 472 -37.88 -42.98 -60.51
CA GLN A 472 -37.44 -41.67 -61.02
C GLN A 472 -37.09 -40.72 -59.86
N ILE A 473 -37.87 -40.77 -58.77
CA ILE A 473 -37.63 -40.02 -57.53
C ILE A 473 -36.30 -40.44 -56.88
N ASP A 474 -36.00 -41.73 -56.84
CA ASP A 474 -34.74 -42.25 -56.29
C ASP A 474 -33.54 -41.75 -57.10
N PHE A 475 -33.63 -41.74 -58.44
CA PHE A 475 -32.60 -41.16 -59.31
C PHE A 475 -32.45 -39.64 -59.14
N ASP A 476 -33.55 -38.91 -58.94
CA ASP A 476 -33.52 -37.48 -58.62
C ASP A 476 -32.88 -37.23 -57.24
N ARG A 477 -33.13 -38.08 -56.24
CA ARG A 477 -32.52 -38.00 -54.90
C ARG A 477 -31.02 -38.26 -54.94
N ASP A 478 -30.58 -39.26 -55.69
CA ASP A 478 -29.17 -39.60 -55.85
C ASP A 478 -28.39 -38.48 -56.58
N GLU A 479 -28.98 -37.88 -57.62
CA GLU A 479 -28.42 -36.70 -58.30
C GLU A 479 -28.25 -35.53 -57.32
N ARG A 480 -29.30 -35.23 -56.54
CA ARG A 480 -29.26 -34.17 -55.52
C ARG A 480 -28.18 -34.44 -54.47
N LYS A 481 -28.04 -35.67 -54.00
CA LYS A 481 -27.03 -36.01 -52.98
C LYS A 481 -25.61 -35.84 -53.52
N ALA A 482 -25.34 -36.29 -54.75
CA ALA A 482 -24.06 -36.07 -55.39
C ALA A 482 -23.77 -34.57 -55.64
N GLY A 483 -24.79 -33.79 -56.03
CA GLY A 483 -24.71 -32.33 -56.13
C GLY A 483 -24.40 -31.64 -54.81
N GLN A 484 -25.03 -32.07 -53.72
CA GLN A 484 -24.78 -31.57 -52.36
C GLN A 484 -23.32 -31.79 -51.94
N VAL A 485 -22.79 -33.01 -52.14
CA VAL A 485 -21.39 -33.34 -51.80
C VAL A 485 -20.41 -32.45 -52.58
N ILE A 486 -20.70 -32.16 -53.85
CA ILE A 486 -19.88 -31.24 -54.67
C ILE A 486 -19.97 -29.82 -54.12
N GLN A 487 -21.15 -29.34 -53.74
CA GLN A 487 -21.32 -27.99 -53.18
C GLN A 487 -20.62 -27.83 -51.83
N GLU A 488 -20.73 -28.81 -50.93
CA GLU A 488 -20.03 -28.81 -49.64
C GLU A 488 -18.51 -28.79 -49.84
N THR A 489 -18.00 -29.60 -50.79
CA THR A 489 -16.58 -29.62 -51.15
C THR A 489 -16.12 -28.30 -51.75
N GLN A 490 -16.95 -27.67 -52.59
CA GLN A 490 -16.66 -26.36 -53.17
C GLN A 490 -16.60 -25.27 -52.11
N ASN A 491 -17.59 -25.22 -51.20
CA ASN A 491 -17.63 -24.24 -50.11
C ASN A 491 -16.39 -24.37 -49.20
N TYR A 492 -15.98 -25.60 -48.87
CA TYR A 492 -14.75 -25.85 -48.11
C TYR A 492 -13.50 -25.28 -48.80
N LEU A 493 -13.35 -25.49 -50.10
CA LEU A 493 -12.21 -24.96 -50.86
C LEU A 493 -12.26 -23.42 -50.99
N GLU A 494 -13.45 -22.84 -51.15
CA GLU A 494 -13.64 -21.38 -51.18
C GLU A 494 -13.29 -20.72 -49.85
N GLN A 495 -13.65 -21.33 -48.71
CA GLN A 495 -13.26 -20.87 -47.38
C GLN A 495 -11.74 -20.89 -47.20
N LEU A 496 -11.06 -21.94 -47.66
CA LEU A 496 -9.59 -21.99 -47.63
C LEU A 496 -8.96 -20.89 -48.48
N VAL A 497 -9.51 -20.61 -49.67
CA VAL A 497 -9.03 -19.52 -50.53
C VAL A 497 -9.25 -18.16 -49.87
N GLY A 498 -10.42 -17.95 -49.25
CA GLY A 498 -10.73 -16.74 -48.50
C GLY A 498 -9.78 -16.53 -47.32
N PHE A 499 -9.51 -17.57 -46.54
CA PHE A 499 -8.56 -17.55 -45.42
C PHE A 499 -7.14 -17.19 -45.88
N ILE A 500 -6.68 -17.76 -47.01
CA ILE A 500 -5.36 -17.41 -47.58
C ILE A 500 -5.35 -15.93 -47.97
N ALA A 501 -6.37 -15.47 -48.71
CA ALA A 501 -6.42 -14.10 -49.21
C ALA A 501 -6.50 -13.04 -48.10
N SER A 502 -7.22 -13.32 -47.00
CA SER A 502 -7.36 -12.37 -45.90
C SER A 502 -6.12 -12.22 -45.03
N ASN A 503 -5.21 -13.21 -45.02
CA ASN A 503 -4.05 -13.23 -44.11
C ASN A 503 -2.71 -13.07 -44.82
N GLU A 504 -2.62 -13.34 -46.14
CA GLU A 504 -1.35 -13.37 -46.87
C GLU A 504 -0.63 -12.00 -46.87
N ASP A 505 -1.36 -10.92 -47.15
CA ASP A 505 -0.76 -9.58 -47.25
C ASP A 505 -0.35 -9.02 -45.88
N GLU A 506 -1.20 -9.18 -44.85
CA GLU A 506 -0.90 -8.69 -43.50
C GLU A 506 0.34 -9.37 -42.90
N LEU A 507 0.47 -10.69 -43.09
CA LEU A 507 1.62 -11.44 -42.59
C LEU A 507 2.90 -11.11 -43.36
N LYS A 508 2.83 -10.95 -44.69
CA LYS A 508 4.01 -10.57 -45.50
C LYS A 508 4.48 -9.15 -45.21
N ASN A 509 3.56 -8.22 -44.94
CA ASN A 509 3.91 -6.82 -44.67
C ASN A 509 4.72 -6.62 -43.38
N GLN A 510 4.64 -7.53 -42.40
CA GLN A 510 5.43 -7.44 -41.17
C GLN A 510 6.95 -7.50 -41.43
N LEU A 511 7.38 -8.17 -42.51
CA LEU A 511 8.78 -8.29 -42.89
C LEU A 511 9.40 -6.97 -43.43
N SER A 512 8.58 -5.93 -43.65
CA SER A 512 9.05 -4.66 -44.19
C SER A 512 9.68 -3.72 -43.14
N TYR A 513 9.52 -4.03 -41.85
CA TYR A 513 10.02 -3.19 -40.77
C TYR A 513 11.56 -3.20 -40.69
N LYS A 514 12.15 -2.01 -40.55
CA LYS A 514 13.59 -1.80 -40.32
C LYS A 514 13.80 -0.97 -39.06
N SER A 515 14.70 -1.43 -38.20
CA SER A 515 15.04 -0.73 -36.96
C SER A 515 16.23 0.19 -37.19
N ALA A 516 16.13 1.44 -36.74
CA ALA A 516 17.26 2.38 -36.80
C ALA A 516 18.43 1.96 -35.89
N ASN A 517 18.15 1.25 -34.79
CA ASN A 517 19.14 0.98 -33.74
C ASN A 517 19.37 -0.52 -33.45
N ASN A 518 18.41 -1.39 -33.78
CA ASN A 518 18.43 -2.80 -33.37
C ASN A 518 18.27 -3.77 -34.55
N GLN A 519 18.86 -3.46 -35.71
CA GLN A 519 18.66 -4.22 -36.94
C GLN A 519 19.00 -5.72 -36.79
N ALA A 520 20.11 -6.04 -36.11
CA ALA A 520 20.55 -7.43 -35.92
C ALA A 520 19.55 -8.31 -35.15
N PHE A 521 18.85 -7.75 -34.14
CA PHE A 521 17.79 -8.48 -33.42
C PHE A 521 16.59 -8.76 -34.32
N PHE A 522 16.14 -7.75 -35.07
CA PHE A 522 14.99 -7.92 -35.96
C PHE A 522 15.28 -8.85 -37.13
N ASP A 523 16.53 -8.90 -37.61
CA ASP A 523 16.95 -9.87 -38.63
C ASP A 523 16.78 -11.32 -38.14
N ASP A 524 17.19 -11.62 -36.90
CA ASP A 524 17.04 -12.94 -36.26
C ASP A 524 15.56 -13.26 -35.92
N PHE A 525 14.84 -12.28 -35.37
CA PHE A 525 13.40 -12.41 -35.09
C PHE A 525 12.61 -12.74 -36.36
N PHE A 526 12.85 -12.01 -37.45
CA PHE A 526 12.18 -12.26 -38.72
C PHE A 526 12.65 -13.55 -39.42
N ALA A 527 13.84 -14.07 -39.10
CA ALA A 527 14.25 -15.40 -39.54
C ALA A 527 13.33 -16.49 -38.95
N THR A 528 12.95 -16.36 -37.67
CA THR A 528 11.97 -17.26 -37.02
C THR A 528 10.57 -17.04 -37.59
N PHE A 529 10.15 -15.79 -37.77
CA PHE A 529 8.82 -15.46 -38.31
C PHE A 529 8.57 -16.04 -39.71
N LYS A 530 9.62 -16.16 -40.55
CA LYS A 530 9.50 -16.81 -41.87
C LYS A 530 9.04 -18.27 -41.81
N GLN A 531 9.24 -18.98 -40.70
CA GLN A 531 8.72 -20.34 -40.53
C GLN A 531 7.19 -20.36 -40.45
N VAL A 532 6.57 -19.32 -39.89
CA VAL A 532 5.11 -19.17 -39.87
C VAL A 532 4.56 -19.00 -41.29
N LEU A 533 5.27 -18.22 -42.14
CA LEU A 533 4.91 -18.04 -43.54
C LEU A 533 4.99 -19.35 -44.35
N GLN A 534 5.90 -20.27 -44.00
CA GLN A 534 5.95 -21.59 -44.63
C GLN A 534 4.70 -22.44 -44.34
N GLY A 535 4.09 -22.28 -43.16
CA GLY A 535 2.81 -22.90 -42.84
C GLY A 535 1.67 -22.45 -43.77
N LEU A 536 1.64 -21.17 -44.11
CA LEU A 536 0.65 -20.61 -45.04
C LEU A 536 0.82 -21.17 -46.47
N GLU A 537 2.05 -21.34 -46.94
CA GLU A 537 2.34 -21.97 -48.24
C GLU A 537 1.90 -23.44 -48.29
N THR A 538 1.96 -24.16 -47.16
CA THR A 538 1.46 -25.54 -47.08
C THR A 538 -0.06 -25.59 -47.27
N ILE A 539 -0.80 -24.67 -46.65
CA ILE A 539 -2.26 -24.56 -46.80
C ILE A 539 -2.63 -24.22 -48.26
N LYS A 540 -1.83 -23.36 -48.91
CA LYS A 540 -1.97 -23.02 -50.33
C LYS A 540 -1.82 -24.24 -51.23
N HIS A 541 -0.86 -25.11 -50.92
CA HIS A 541 -0.69 -26.39 -51.61
C HIS A 541 -1.89 -27.33 -51.44
N VAL A 542 -2.44 -27.46 -50.23
CA VAL A 542 -3.64 -28.27 -49.96
C VAL A 542 -4.84 -27.75 -50.76
N SER A 543 -5.05 -26.42 -50.77
CA SER A 543 -6.11 -25.79 -51.57
C SER A 543 -5.94 -26.06 -53.07
N ALA A 544 -4.71 -26.00 -53.58
CA ALA A 544 -4.42 -26.27 -54.98
C ALA A 544 -4.70 -27.73 -55.39
N GLN A 545 -4.43 -28.70 -54.51
CA GLN A 545 -4.71 -30.12 -54.75
C GLN A 545 -6.21 -30.46 -54.72
N GLY A 546 -7.02 -29.72 -53.97
CA GLY A 546 -8.46 -29.94 -53.91
C GLY A 546 -9.23 -29.58 -55.18
N LYS A 547 -8.77 -28.58 -55.94
CA LYS A 547 -9.42 -28.11 -57.19
C LYS A 547 -9.57 -29.19 -58.28
N PRO A 548 -8.54 -29.99 -58.63
CA PRO A 548 -8.70 -31.07 -59.61
C PRO A 548 -9.64 -32.18 -59.12
N LEU A 549 -9.63 -32.49 -57.82
CA LEU A 549 -10.55 -33.49 -57.23
C LEU A 549 -12.01 -33.03 -57.32
N LEU A 550 -12.29 -31.75 -57.07
CA LEU A 550 -13.62 -31.18 -57.27
C LEU A 550 -14.07 -31.30 -58.74
N THR A 551 -13.13 -31.13 -59.67
CA THR A 551 -13.39 -31.28 -61.11
C THR A 551 -13.71 -32.73 -61.47
N GLU A 552 -13.00 -33.69 -60.89
CA GLU A 552 -13.26 -35.12 -61.06
C GLU A 552 -14.66 -35.51 -60.51
N LEU A 553 -15.03 -34.99 -59.34
CA LEU A 553 -16.38 -35.21 -58.77
C LEU A 553 -17.47 -34.66 -59.69
N ARG A 554 -17.29 -33.48 -60.28
CA ARG A 554 -18.22 -32.90 -61.26
C ARG A 554 -18.33 -33.78 -62.52
N GLN A 555 -17.22 -34.37 -62.98
CA GLN A 555 -17.26 -35.32 -64.10
C GLN A 555 -18.03 -36.59 -63.76
N LYS A 556 -17.87 -37.14 -62.55
CA LYS A 556 -18.64 -38.32 -62.10
C LYS A 556 -20.14 -38.03 -62.02
N LEU A 557 -20.53 -36.84 -61.57
CA LEU A 557 -21.93 -36.39 -61.60
C LEU A 557 -22.43 -36.27 -63.06
N ALA A 558 -21.64 -35.73 -63.97
CA ALA A 558 -22.01 -35.66 -65.38
C ALA A 558 -22.24 -37.05 -66.01
N GLN A 559 -21.40 -38.04 -65.67
CA GLN A 559 -21.58 -39.43 -66.10
C GLN A 559 -22.84 -40.07 -65.50
N PHE A 560 -23.15 -39.78 -64.23
CA PHE A 560 -24.40 -40.21 -63.60
C PHE A 560 -25.61 -39.62 -64.32
N ASN A 561 -25.55 -38.33 -64.69
CA ASN A 561 -26.61 -37.66 -65.43
C ASN A 561 -26.80 -38.22 -66.84
N GLN A 562 -25.74 -38.68 -67.51
CA GLN A 562 -25.87 -39.41 -68.77
C GLN A 562 -26.61 -40.74 -68.61
N LYS A 563 -26.33 -41.51 -67.55
CA LYS A 563 -27.07 -42.76 -67.24
C LYS A 563 -28.55 -42.48 -66.99
N LYS A 564 -28.86 -41.40 -66.28
CA LYS A 564 -30.24 -40.94 -66.06
C LYS A 564 -30.93 -40.53 -67.36
N GLN A 565 -30.19 -39.89 -68.28
CA GLN A 565 -30.72 -39.45 -69.58
C GLN A 565 -31.06 -40.63 -70.51
N ALA A 566 -30.34 -41.75 -70.42
CA ALA A 566 -30.67 -42.98 -71.14
C ALA A 566 -32.00 -43.62 -70.69
N LEU A 567 -32.44 -43.37 -69.45
CA LEU A 567 -33.72 -43.82 -68.90
C LEU A 567 -34.86 -42.81 -69.14
N LYS A 568 -34.59 -41.69 -69.81
CA LYS A 568 -35.55 -40.58 -70.00
C LYS A 568 -36.80 -40.99 -70.78
N GLU A 569 -36.67 -41.85 -71.78
CA GLU A 569 -37.82 -42.39 -72.53
C GLU A 569 -38.65 -43.34 -71.67
N GLU A 570 -38.02 -44.21 -70.88
CA GLU A 570 -38.69 -45.10 -69.92
C GLU A 570 -39.49 -44.28 -68.88
N PHE A 571 -38.91 -43.21 -68.34
CA PHE A 571 -39.61 -42.30 -67.42
C PHE A 571 -40.75 -41.53 -68.08
N ALA A 572 -40.55 -41.03 -69.31
CA ALA A 572 -41.60 -40.32 -70.05
C ALA A 572 -42.78 -41.24 -70.44
N GLU A 573 -42.51 -42.53 -70.69
CA GLU A 573 -43.54 -43.52 -70.99
C GLU A 573 -44.37 -43.86 -69.73
N ILE A 574 -43.72 -43.99 -68.57
CA ILE A 574 -44.39 -44.12 -67.27
C ILE A 574 -45.26 -42.90 -66.98
N GLU A 575 -44.75 -41.67 -67.17
CA GLU A 575 -45.51 -40.43 -67.00
C GLU A 575 -46.72 -40.33 -67.94
N ARG A 576 -46.59 -40.74 -69.21
CA ARG A 576 -47.70 -40.76 -70.18
C ARG A 576 -48.78 -41.78 -69.81
N LYS A 577 -48.39 -42.99 -69.38
CA LYS A 577 -49.32 -44.01 -68.86
C LYS A 577 -50.07 -43.49 -67.63
N LEU A 578 -49.34 -42.88 -66.70
CA LEU A 578 -49.91 -42.33 -65.47
C LEU A 578 -50.89 -41.20 -65.75
N ALA A 579 -50.53 -40.27 -66.64
CA ALA A 579 -51.40 -39.17 -67.05
C ALA A 579 -52.68 -39.68 -67.72
N GLY A 580 -52.60 -40.73 -68.54
CA GLY A 580 -53.77 -41.36 -69.16
C GLY A 580 -54.69 -42.09 -68.17
N GLU A 581 -54.13 -42.79 -67.18
CA GLU A 581 -54.89 -43.45 -66.10
C GLU A 581 -55.58 -42.43 -65.17
N LEU A 582 -54.89 -41.34 -64.81
CA LEU A 582 -55.43 -40.27 -63.96
C LEU A 582 -56.56 -39.48 -64.65
N GLN A 583 -56.49 -39.33 -65.98
CA GLN A 583 -57.55 -38.71 -66.79
C GLN A 583 -58.84 -39.56 -66.81
N GLN A 584 -58.71 -40.89 -66.79
CA GLN A 584 -59.84 -41.82 -66.70
C GLN A 584 -60.46 -41.87 -65.28
N ALA A 585 -59.67 -41.57 -64.24
CA ALA A 585 -60.13 -41.53 -62.85
C ALA A 585 -60.87 -40.23 -62.45
N GLY A 586 -61.04 -39.28 -63.37
CA GLY A 586 -61.82 -38.04 -63.13
C GLY A 586 -61.09 -36.95 -62.33
N ALA A 587 -59.78 -37.07 -62.10
CA ALA A 587 -59.00 -36.12 -61.32
C ALA A 587 -58.32 -35.06 -62.21
N GLN A 588 -59.03 -33.99 -62.58
CA GLN A 588 -58.51 -32.89 -63.42
C GLN A 588 -57.39 -32.03 -62.75
N ALA A 589 -56.96 -32.33 -61.52
CA ALA A 589 -56.08 -31.46 -60.73
C ALA A 589 -54.73 -32.09 -60.31
N ILE A 590 -54.34 -33.24 -60.86
CA ILE A 590 -53.13 -33.97 -60.42
C ILE A 590 -51.99 -33.76 -61.44
N SER A 591 -50.98 -32.96 -61.08
CA SER A 591 -49.80 -32.70 -61.91
C SER A 591 -48.59 -33.55 -61.47
N PRO A 592 -48.02 -34.41 -62.33
CA PRO A 592 -46.80 -35.16 -62.03
C PRO A 592 -45.59 -34.24 -61.71
N GLN A 593 -45.56 -33.03 -62.31
CA GLN A 593 -44.51 -32.05 -62.05
C GLN A 593 -44.61 -31.43 -60.66
N GLU A 594 -45.83 -31.15 -60.20
CA GLU A 594 -46.06 -30.59 -58.85
C GLU A 594 -45.68 -31.62 -57.77
N PHE A 595 -46.02 -32.90 -57.98
CA PHE A 595 -45.59 -34.00 -57.10
C PHE A 595 -44.06 -34.07 -56.94
N LYS A 596 -43.32 -33.95 -58.05
CA LYS A 596 -41.85 -33.93 -58.05
C LYS A 596 -41.28 -32.71 -57.30
N GLN A 597 -41.89 -31.53 -57.48
CA GLN A 597 -41.48 -30.32 -56.77
C GLN A 597 -41.71 -30.45 -55.26
N LEU A 598 -42.86 -31.01 -54.86
CA LEU A 598 -43.20 -31.23 -53.45
C LEU A 598 -42.28 -32.26 -52.78
N LYS A 599 -41.93 -33.38 -53.44
CA LYS A 599 -40.94 -34.33 -52.91
C LYS A 599 -39.53 -33.73 -52.82
N THR A 600 -39.15 -32.90 -53.77
CA THR A 600 -37.86 -32.19 -53.74
C THR A 600 -37.79 -31.21 -52.57
N LEU A 601 -38.87 -30.46 -52.34
CA LEU A 601 -39.00 -29.54 -51.21
C LEU A 601 -38.98 -30.31 -49.87
N LEU A 602 -39.62 -31.48 -49.81
CA LEU A 602 -39.63 -32.35 -48.63
C LEU A 602 -38.23 -32.85 -48.28
N ASP A 603 -37.49 -33.38 -49.25
CA ASP A 603 -36.10 -33.85 -49.05
C ASP A 603 -35.19 -32.70 -48.57
N GLN A 604 -35.34 -31.51 -49.16
CA GLN A 604 -34.59 -30.32 -48.75
C GLN A 604 -34.95 -29.89 -47.33
N ALA A 605 -36.24 -29.87 -46.99
CA ALA A 605 -36.70 -29.53 -45.66
C ALA A 605 -36.21 -30.55 -44.62
N ASP A 606 -36.21 -31.85 -44.92
CA ASP A 606 -35.68 -32.91 -44.05
C ASP A 606 -34.19 -32.78 -43.81
N GLN A 607 -33.40 -32.50 -44.85
CA GLN A 607 -31.96 -32.26 -44.70
C GLN A 607 -31.67 -31.02 -43.85
N MET A 608 -32.36 -29.91 -44.12
CA MET A 608 -32.20 -28.67 -43.35
C MET A 608 -32.64 -28.85 -41.91
N LEU A 609 -33.79 -29.49 -41.66
CA LEU A 609 -34.27 -29.77 -40.30
C LEU A 609 -33.32 -30.70 -39.54
N ALA A 610 -32.71 -31.71 -40.17
CA ALA A 610 -31.71 -32.57 -39.53
C ALA A 610 -30.43 -31.81 -39.13
N VAL A 611 -29.97 -30.88 -39.99
CA VAL A 611 -28.85 -29.99 -39.68
C VAL A 611 -29.21 -29.04 -38.52
N LEU A 612 -30.42 -28.49 -38.54
CA LEU A 612 -30.91 -27.55 -37.54
C LEU A 612 -31.21 -28.23 -36.18
N ASP A 613 -31.68 -29.48 -36.17
CA ASP A 613 -31.85 -30.29 -34.94
C ASP A 613 -30.50 -30.55 -34.25
N LYS A 614 -29.45 -30.80 -35.04
CA LYS A 614 -28.09 -30.91 -34.52
C LYS A 614 -27.61 -29.58 -33.91
N SER A 615 -27.99 -28.45 -34.54
CA SER A 615 -27.66 -27.11 -34.03
C SER A 615 -28.38 -26.75 -32.73
N GLU A 616 -29.60 -27.27 -32.50
CA GLU A 616 -30.37 -27.02 -31.28
C GLU A 616 -29.81 -27.78 -30.06
N LYS A 617 -29.36 -29.03 -30.27
CA LYS A 617 -28.60 -29.76 -29.24
C LYS A 617 -27.30 -29.02 -28.88
N GLN A 618 -26.59 -28.53 -29.89
CA GLN A 618 -25.39 -27.70 -29.68
C GLN A 618 -25.70 -26.40 -28.93
N TYR A 619 -26.85 -25.77 -29.19
CA TYR A 619 -27.30 -24.58 -28.45
C TYR A 619 -27.53 -24.88 -26.96
N ALA A 620 -28.20 -25.98 -26.64
CA ALA A 620 -28.42 -26.40 -25.26
C ALA A 620 -27.10 -26.71 -24.53
N ASP A 621 -26.14 -27.35 -25.22
CA ASP A 621 -24.81 -27.63 -24.67
C ASP A 621 -24.00 -26.35 -24.45
N LEU A 622 -24.10 -25.37 -25.35
CA LEU A 622 -23.43 -24.07 -25.20
C LEU A 622 -24.05 -23.22 -24.10
N LYS A 623 -25.38 -23.27 -23.89
CA LYS A 623 -26.03 -22.60 -22.74
C LYS A 623 -25.48 -23.18 -21.42
N LYS A 624 -25.36 -24.50 -21.31
CA LYS A 624 -24.73 -25.16 -20.16
C LYS A 624 -23.26 -24.76 -20.00
N MET A 625 -22.52 -24.67 -21.11
CA MET A 625 -21.12 -24.23 -21.08
C MET A 625 -21.00 -22.78 -20.56
N LEU A 626 -21.87 -21.88 -21.01
CA LEU A 626 -21.94 -20.52 -20.49
C LEU A 626 -22.24 -20.50 -18.98
N GLU A 627 -23.20 -21.30 -18.50
CA GLU A 627 -23.49 -21.42 -17.06
C GLU A 627 -22.29 -21.89 -16.23
N ILE A 628 -21.49 -22.82 -16.77
CA ILE A 628 -20.24 -23.28 -16.15
C ILE A 628 -19.21 -22.15 -16.10
N GLU A 629 -18.99 -21.42 -17.20
CA GLU A 629 -18.04 -20.30 -17.25
C GLU A 629 -18.48 -19.14 -16.34
N LEU A 630 -19.79 -18.84 -16.25
CA LEU A 630 -20.33 -17.86 -15.30
C LEU A 630 -20.10 -18.27 -13.85
N SER A 631 -20.25 -19.57 -13.54
CA SER A 631 -20.00 -20.11 -12.20
C SER A 631 -18.53 -19.97 -11.82
N LYS A 632 -17.60 -20.31 -12.74
CA LYS A 632 -16.15 -20.11 -12.54
C LYS A 632 -15.80 -18.64 -12.35
N LEU A 633 -16.37 -17.74 -13.15
CA LEU A 633 -16.14 -16.30 -13.01
C LEU A 633 -16.64 -15.79 -11.64
N ASN A 634 -17.80 -16.28 -11.20
CA ASN A 634 -18.33 -15.97 -9.88
C ASN A 634 -17.46 -16.52 -8.73
N GLU A 635 -16.88 -17.71 -8.88
CA GLU A 635 -15.92 -18.27 -7.92
C GLU A 635 -14.66 -17.40 -7.82
N LEU A 636 -14.14 -16.89 -8.93
CA LEU A 636 -13.00 -15.97 -8.93
C LEU A 636 -13.34 -14.65 -8.21
N TRP A 637 -14.54 -14.10 -8.42
CA TRP A 637 -15.01 -12.93 -7.66
C TRP A 637 -15.13 -13.22 -6.16
N LEU A 638 -15.58 -14.42 -5.78
CA LEU A 638 -15.66 -14.82 -4.37
C LEU A 638 -14.26 -15.06 -3.76
N GLU A 639 -13.32 -15.61 -4.52
CA GLU A 639 -11.94 -15.77 -4.09
C GLU A 639 -11.28 -14.40 -3.87
N GLU A 640 -11.51 -13.41 -4.74
CA GLU A 640 -11.07 -12.01 -4.52
C GLU A 640 -11.67 -11.44 -3.23
N TYR A 641 -12.97 -11.61 -3.03
CA TYR A 641 -13.66 -11.18 -1.80
C TYR A 641 -13.07 -11.83 -0.55
N ARG A 642 -12.75 -13.13 -0.57
CA ARG A 642 -12.15 -13.85 0.56
C ARG A 642 -10.74 -13.36 0.89
N VAL A 643 -9.95 -12.98 -0.11
CA VAL A 643 -8.63 -12.36 0.12
C VAL A 643 -8.81 -11.04 0.87
N ILE A 644 -9.76 -10.20 0.43
CA ILE A 644 -10.08 -8.95 1.12
C ILE A 644 -10.58 -9.20 2.55
N GLU A 645 -11.51 -10.13 2.73
CA GLU A 645 -12.09 -10.48 4.03
C GLU A 645 -11.02 -10.98 5.02
N LYS A 646 -10.07 -11.80 4.56
CA LYS A 646 -8.96 -12.28 5.39
C LYS A 646 -8.07 -11.15 5.88
N VAL A 647 -7.78 -10.17 5.02
CA VAL A 647 -7.01 -8.98 5.42
C VAL A 647 -7.81 -8.15 6.42
N LEU A 648 -9.09 -7.87 6.13
CA LEU A 648 -9.96 -7.12 7.03
C LEU A 648 -10.17 -7.80 8.40
N ALA A 649 -10.19 -9.13 8.46
CA ALA A 649 -10.27 -9.88 9.71
C ALA A 649 -9.03 -9.65 10.61
N SER A 650 -7.84 -9.52 10.02
CA SER A 650 -6.61 -9.20 10.78
C SER A 650 -6.62 -7.79 11.39
N ILE A 651 -7.44 -6.92 10.80
CA ILE A 651 -7.60 -5.51 11.16
C ILE A 651 -8.72 -5.31 12.19
N ASN A 652 -9.82 -6.03 12.06
CA ASN A 652 -10.99 -5.99 12.94
C ASN A 652 -10.76 -6.67 14.32
N ARG A 653 -9.59 -6.48 14.95
CA ARG A 653 -9.26 -7.09 16.25
C ARG A 653 -10.25 -6.64 17.33
N ASN A 654 -10.50 -7.50 18.33
CA ASN A 654 -11.54 -7.31 19.35
C ASN A 654 -11.45 -5.99 20.15
N ASP A 655 -10.26 -5.39 20.27
CA ASP A 655 -10.05 -4.12 21.00
C ASP A 655 -10.01 -2.88 20.08
N SER A 656 -10.23 -3.04 18.77
CA SER A 656 -10.24 -1.91 17.83
C SER A 656 -11.59 -1.16 17.94
N PRO A 657 -11.57 0.18 18.14
CA PRO A 657 -12.79 0.98 18.08
C PRO A 657 -13.38 1.03 16.67
N LEU A 658 -12.63 0.65 15.63
CA LEU A 658 -13.07 0.64 14.24
C LEU A 658 -13.13 -0.77 13.65
N ARG A 659 -14.23 -1.08 12.95
CA ARG A 659 -14.47 -2.35 12.25
C ARG A 659 -14.94 -2.11 10.82
N ILE A 660 -14.35 -2.79 9.84
CA ILE A 660 -14.83 -2.79 8.45
C ILE A 660 -15.62 -4.07 8.21
N VAL A 661 -16.90 -3.95 7.87
CA VAL A 661 -17.79 -5.05 7.54
C VAL A 661 -17.90 -5.15 6.02
N PRO A 662 -17.20 -6.11 5.38
CA PRO A 662 -17.35 -6.36 3.96
C PRO A 662 -18.65 -7.11 3.67
N GLN A 663 -19.27 -6.85 2.52
CA GLN A 663 -20.38 -7.64 2.00
C GLN A 663 -20.17 -7.92 0.51
N PHE A 664 -20.28 -9.20 0.15
CA PHE A 664 -20.10 -9.67 -1.23
C PHE A 664 -21.27 -9.26 -2.12
N LYS A 665 -21.01 -8.62 -3.27
CA LYS A 665 -22.02 -8.24 -4.28
C LYS A 665 -23.22 -7.45 -3.74
N ALA A 666 -22.98 -6.58 -2.76
CA ALA A 666 -24.04 -5.87 -2.06
C ALA A 666 -24.37 -4.48 -2.65
N ASN A 667 -23.58 -3.96 -3.60
CA ASN A 667 -23.79 -2.61 -4.13
C ASN A 667 -24.90 -2.58 -5.22
N LYS A 668 -26.15 -2.62 -4.77
CA LYS A 668 -27.34 -2.59 -5.62
C LYS A 668 -27.49 -1.29 -6.42
N ASP A 669 -27.10 -0.15 -5.85
CA ASP A 669 -27.15 1.15 -6.53
C ASP A 669 -26.23 1.19 -7.76
N ALA A 670 -25.02 0.62 -7.64
CA ALA A 670 -24.10 0.51 -8.76
C ALA A 670 -24.65 -0.44 -9.85
N MET A 671 -25.27 -1.56 -9.44
CA MET A 671 -25.89 -2.52 -10.36
C MET A 671 -27.08 -1.90 -11.11
N LEU A 672 -27.93 -1.16 -10.40
CA LEU A 672 -29.04 -0.40 -10.99
C LEU A 672 -28.53 0.61 -12.01
N LYS A 673 -27.55 1.43 -11.63
CA LYS A 673 -26.99 2.47 -12.50
C LYS A 673 -26.38 1.87 -13.78
N HIS A 674 -25.63 0.78 -13.64
CA HIS A 674 -25.05 0.08 -14.78
C HIS A 674 -26.15 -0.43 -15.74
N MET A 675 -27.22 -1.03 -15.18
CA MET A 675 -28.36 -1.49 -15.97
C MET A 675 -29.11 -0.33 -16.63
N GLN A 676 -29.34 0.77 -15.92
CA GLN A 676 -29.98 1.99 -16.46
C GLN A 676 -29.20 2.56 -17.64
N ASP A 677 -27.86 2.60 -17.56
CA ASP A 677 -27.00 3.11 -18.62
C ASP A 677 -27.07 2.25 -19.89
N LEU A 678 -27.15 0.93 -19.76
CA LEU A 678 -27.32 -0.01 -20.87
C LEU A 678 -28.75 -0.02 -21.43
N PHE A 679 -29.75 0.24 -20.59
CA PHE A 679 -31.17 0.22 -20.95
C PHE A 679 -31.70 1.60 -21.37
N ARG A 680 -30.80 2.58 -21.61
CA ARG A 680 -31.18 3.91 -22.10
C ARG A 680 -31.97 3.80 -23.40
N GLY A 681 -33.14 4.42 -23.43
CA GLY A 681 -34.06 4.39 -24.58
C GLY A 681 -35.11 3.27 -24.56
N SER A 682 -35.04 2.33 -23.61
CA SER A 682 -36.02 1.23 -23.46
C SER A 682 -37.42 1.67 -23.00
N ARG A 683 -37.54 2.88 -22.42
CA ARG A 683 -38.76 3.41 -21.74
C ARG A 683 -39.21 2.59 -20.53
N ILE A 684 -38.36 1.69 -20.01
CA ILE A 684 -38.61 0.95 -18.78
C ILE A 684 -38.45 1.90 -17.59
N ARG A 685 -39.38 1.83 -16.62
CA ARG A 685 -39.36 2.67 -15.42
C ARG A 685 -38.26 2.20 -14.47
N GLU A 686 -37.61 3.14 -13.80
CA GLU A 686 -36.59 2.85 -12.77
C GLU A 686 -37.09 1.90 -11.68
N ALA A 687 -38.31 2.10 -11.18
CA ALA A 687 -38.91 1.22 -10.17
C ALA A 687 -39.01 -0.25 -10.63
N THR A 688 -39.20 -0.49 -11.93
CA THR A 688 -39.23 -1.84 -12.50
C THR A 688 -37.84 -2.46 -12.53
N LEU A 689 -36.81 -1.69 -12.90
CA LEU A 689 -35.43 -2.15 -12.84
C LEU A 689 -35.01 -2.44 -11.40
N GLN A 690 -35.34 -1.54 -10.46
CA GLN A 690 -35.07 -1.72 -9.04
C GLN A 690 -35.68 -3.02 -8.50
N GLY A 691 -36.95 -3.30 -8.81
CA GLY A 691 -37.62 -4.53 -8.38
C GLY A 691 -36.92 -5.81 -8.87
N MET A 692 -36.25 -5.78 -10.03
CA MET A 692 -35.42 -6.89 -10.51
C MET A 692 -34.08 -6.95 -9.77
N ILE A 693 -33.40 -5.81 -9.61
CA ILE A 693 -32.13 -5.71 -8.90
C ILE A 693 -32.24 -6.19 -7.44
N ASP A 694 -33.37 -5.96 -6.78
CA ASP A 694 -33.61 -6.38 -5.40
C ASP A 694 -33.73 -7.91 -5.25
N GLN A 695 -34.14 -8.63 -6.30
CA GLN A 695 -34.34 -10.09 -6.27
C GLN A 695 -33.06 -10.89 -6.54
N TYR A 696 -32.14 -10.36 -7.34
CA TYR A 696 -30.97 -11.11 -7.83
C TYR A 696 -29.65 -10.54 -7.31
N SER A 697 -28.72 -11.40 -6.89
CA SER A 697 -27.39 -10.96 -6.43
C SER A 697 -26.51 -10.38 -7.54
N ASP A 698 -26.71 -10.81 -8.79
CA ASP A 698 -25.98 -10.36 -9.98
C ASP A 698 -26.75 -10.70 -11.27
N PHE A 699 -26.20 -10.27 -12.42
CA PHE A 699 -26.79 -10.54 -13.73
C PHE A 699 -26.69 -12.01 -14.18
N GLY A 700 -25.73 -12.79 -13.66
CA GLY A 700 -25.61 -14.22 -13.95
C GLY A 700 -26.65 -15.07 -13.22
N ALA A 701 -27.08 -14.65 -12.03
CA ALA A 701 -28.24 -15.21 -11.33
C ALA A 701 -29.53 -14.90 -12.10
N MET A 702 -29.68 -13.66 -12.57
CA MET A 702 -30.81 -13.25 -13.42
C MET A 702 -30.88 -14.06 -14.72
N TRP A 703 -29.74 -14.38 -15.34
CA TRP A 703 -29.66 -15.24 -16.53
C TRP A 703 -30.03 -16.70 -16.26
N ARG A 704 -29.62 -17.26 -15.12
CA ARG A 704 -29.97 -18.65 -14.75
C ARG A 704 -31.47 -18.83 -14.53
N ASP A 705 -32.12 -17.82 -13.98
CA ASP A 705 -33.56 -17.82 -13.73
C ASP A 705 -34.38 -17.23 -14.89
N TYR A 706 -33.83 -17.26 -16.13
CA TYR A 706 -34.47 -16.73 -17.33
C TYR A 706 -35.96 -17.08 -17.45
N ASP A 707 -36.30 -18.37 -17.28
CA ASP A 707 -37.67 -18.88 -17.41
C ASP A 707 -38.60 -18.42 -16.26
N SER A 708 -38.05 -18.10 -15.09
CA SER A 708 -38.82 -17.65 -13.90
C SER A 708 -39.00 -16.12 -13.88
N VAL A 709 -38.00 -15.38 -14.35
CA VAL A 709 -38.04 -13.93 -14.53
C VAL A 709 -39.09 -13.53 -15.57
N ASP A 710 -39.28 -14.35 -16.62
CA ASP A 710 -40.27 -14.09 -17.66
C ASP A 710 -41.70 -14.03 -17.09
N ALA A 711 -42.04 -14.89 -16.14
CA ALA A 711 -43.32 -14.87 -15.43
C ALA A 711 -43.50 -13.62 -14.54
N ALA A 712 -42.42 -13.11 -13.94
CA ALA A 712 -42.45 -11.92 -13.08
C ALA A 712 -42.56 -10.61 -13.87
N ILE A 713 -41.89 -10.50 -15.03
CA ILE A 713 -41.95 -9.30 -15.88
C ILE A 713 -43.21 -9.29 -16.77
N ALA A 714 -43.77 -10.45 -17.11
CA ALA A 714 -45.02 -10.56 -17.87
C ALA A 714 -46.19 -9.81 -17.22
N LEU A 715 -46.17 -9.64 -15.89
CA LEU A 715 -47.15 -8.86 -15.13
C LEU A 715 -47.10 -7.34 -15.41
N ILE A 716 -46.05 -6.84 -16.09
CA ILE A 716 -45.76 -5.41 -16.26
C ILE A 716 -45.75 -5.00 -17.76
N ASN A 717 -46.28 -5.82 -18.68
CA ASN A 717 -46.38 -5.54 -20.14
C ASN A 717 -45.08 -5.07 -20.82
N SER A 718 -43.92 -5.37 -20.25
CA SER A 718 -42.60 -4.90 -20.73
C SER A 718 -41.53 -5.99 -20.76
N ALA A 719 -41.90 -7.26 -20.56
CA ALA A 719 -41.01 -8.44 -20.54
C ALA A 719 -40.20 -8.59 -21.83
N GLU A 720 -40.87 -8.51 -22.97
CA GLU A 720 -40.23 -8.62 -24.28
C GLU A 720 -39.22 -7.49 -24.51
N THR A 721 -39.55 -6.26 -24.10
CA THR A 721 -38.63 -5.12 -24.22
C THR A 721 -37.43 -5.27 -23.30
N PHE A 722 -37.65 -5.74 -22.07
CA PHE A 722 -36.58 -5.98 -21.10
C PHE A 722 -35.59 -7.02 -21.62
N TRP A 723 -36.08 -8.19 -22.02
CA TRP A 723 -35.23 -9.28 -22.47
C TRP A 723 -34.49 -8.96 -23.76
N ARG A 724 -35.11 -8.21 -24.67
CA ARG A 724 -34.41 -7.69 -25.85
C ARG A 724 -33.19 -6.86 -25.45
N TYR A 725 -33.37 -5.87 -24.57
CA TYR A 725 -32.25 -5.04 -24.11
C TYR A 725 -31.22 -5.84 -23.30
N PHE A 726 -31.66 -6.83 -22.52
CA PHE A 726 -30.77 -7.73 -21.79
C PHE A 726 -29.91 -8.57 -22.74
N GLU A 727 -30.50 -9.17 -23.77
CA GLU A 727 -29.80 -9.97 -24.78
C GLU A 727 -28.87 -9.12 -25.65
N ASP A 728 -29.31 -7.93 -26.05
CA ASP A 728 -28.49 -7.00 -26.83
C ASP A 728 -27.21 -6.59 -26.08
N ASN A 729 -27.30 -6.50 -24.75
CA ASN A 729 -26.20 -6.10 -23.86
C ASN A 729 -25.62 -7.26 -23.03
N ILE A 730 -25.89 -8.51 -23.40
CA ILE A 730 -25.56 -9.70 -22.59
C ILE A 730 -24.06 -9.80 -22.25
N GLU A 731 -23.18 -9.38 -23.17
CA GLU A 731 -21.73 -9.38 -22.97
C GLU A 731 -21.31 -8.42 -21.83
N ALA A 732 -21.87 -7.21 -21.83
CA ALA A 732 -21.59 -6.20 -20.81
C ALA A 732 -22.18 -6.61 -19.46
N LEU A 733 -23.42 -7.12 -19.44
CA LEU A 733 -24.11 -7.51 -18.20
C LEU A 733 -23.45 -8.70 -17.52
N LEU A 734 -23.15 -9.77 -18.25
CA LEU A 734 -22.66 -11.02 -17.66
C LEU A 734 -21.19 -10.98 -17.24
N THR A 735 -20.40 -10.05 -17.78
CA THR A 735 -18.99 -9.86 -17.39
C THR A 735 -18.78 -8.77 -16.34
N TRP A 736 -19.83 -8.03 -16.00
CA TRP A 736 -19.76 -6.96 -15.01
C TRP A 736 -19.93 -7.51 -13.58
N GLN A 737 -18.91 -7.28 -12.75
CA GLN A 737 -18.93 -7.67 -11.34
C GLN A 737 -19.72 -6.64 -10.53
N VAL A 738 -20.77 -7.11 -9.84
CA VAL A 738 -21.45 -6.29 -8.84
C VAL A 738 -20.44 -5.93 -7.73
N PRO A 739 -20.17 -4.64 -7.47
CA PRO A 739 -19.19 -4.26 -6.48
C PRO A 739 -19.56 -4.74 -5.07
N ASN A 740 -18.53 -5.09 -4.30
CA ASN A 740 -18.66 -5.32 -2.86
C ASN A 740 -18.96 -4.00 -2.15
N THR A 741 -19.65 -4.07 -1.01
CA THR A 741 -19.79 -2.92 -0.10
C THR A 741 -18.89 -3.12 1.11
N PHE A 742 -18.41 -2.01 1.65
CA PHE A 742 -17.57 -1.99 2.84
C PHE A 742 -18.16 -0.96 3.80
N THR A 743 -18.78 -1.44 4.87
CA THR A 743 -19.35 -0.57 5.91
C THR A 743 -18.33 -0.41 7.02
N ILE A 744 -17.89 0.82 7.26
CA ILE A 744 -16.97 1.10 8.36
C ILE A 744 -17.80 1.49 9.59
N GLU A 745 -17.60 0.78 10.69
CA GLU A 745 -18.22 1.01 12.00
C GLU A 745 -17.19 1.58 12.97
N PHE A 746 -17.54 2.62 13.70
CA PHE A 746 -16.75 3.20 14.78
C PHE A 746 -17.55 3.15 16.08
N HIS A 747 -16.97 2.57 17.14
CA HIS A 747 -17.63 2.24 18.41
C HIS A 747 -18.99 1.54 18.24
N GLY A 748 -19.07 0.59 17.30
CA GLY A 748 -20.28 -0.19 17.02
C GLY A 748 -21.38 0.55 16.25
N LYS A 749 -21.11 1.75 15.71
CA LYS A 749 -22.05 2.51 14.87
C LYS A 749 -21.44 2.80 13.51
N ALA A 750 -22.24 2.73 12.43
CA ALA A 750 -21.77 3.05 11.09
C ALA A 750 -21.26 4.51 11.01
N LEU A 751 -20.11 4.71 10.36
CA LEU A 751 -19.47 6.01 10.19
C LEU A 751 -20.31 7.02 9.42
N ALA A 752 -21.27 6.56 8.61
CA ALA A 752 -22.26 7.42 7.95
C ALA A 752 -23.09 8.27 8.94
N HIS A 753 -23.20 7.86 10.21
CA HIS A 753 -23.92 8.58 11.26
C HIS A 753 -23.03 9.52 12.10
N HIS A 754 -21.73 9.62 11.79
CA HIS A 754 -20.78 10.47 12.51
C HIS A 754 -20.48 11.77 11.75
N SER A 755 -19.99 12.79 12.47
CA SER A 755 -19.56 14.04 11.83
C SER A 755 -18.36 13.80 10.89
N LEU A 756 -18.17 14.66 9.89
CA LEU A 756 -17.03 14.56 8.95
C LEU A 756 -15.67 14.44 9.67
N GLY A 757 -15.44 15.24 10.71
CA GLY A 757 -14.22 15.19 11.51
C GLY A 757 -14.05 13.89 12.31
N GLN A 758 -15.14 13.36 12.89
CA GLN A 758 -15.09 12.04 13.56
C GLN A 758 -14.82 10.90 12.56
N ARG A 759 -15.31 11.02 11.33
CA ARG A 759 -15.02 10.04 10.29
C ARG A 759 -13.54 10.03 9.90
N ALA A 760 -12.98 11.20 9.62
CA ALA A 760 -11.55 11.35 9.32
C ALA A 760 -10.68 10.84 10.48
N SER A 761 -11.07 11.12 11.73
CA SER A 761 -10.39 10.68 12.94
C SER A 761 -10.31 9.16 13.04
N ALA A 762 -11.46 8.49 12.88
CA ALA A 762 -11.54 7.04 12.95
C ALA A 762 -10.71 6.39 11.82
N LEU A 763 -10.76 6.95 10.62
CA LEU A 763 -9.96 6.49 9.47
C LEU A 763 -8.46 6.67 9.68
N MET A 764 -8.03 7.82 10.21
CA MET A 764 -6.63 8.06 10.51
C MET A 764 -6.12 7.09 11.57
N LEU A 765 -6.88 6.87 12.65
CA LEU A 765 -6.53 5.88 13.67
C LEU A 765 -6.43 4.46 13.09
N PHE A 766 -7.35 4.10 12.20
CA PHE A 766 -7.30 2.83 11.48
C PHE A 766 -6.06 2.69 10.60
N VAL A 767 -5.70 3.73 9.84
CA VAL A 767 -4.51 3.73 8.99
C VAL A 767 -3.25 3.60 9.84
N LEU A 768 -3.14 4.40 10.90
CA LEU A 768 -1.99 4.38 11.79
C LEU A 768 -1.86 3.05 12.51
N SER A 769 -2.97 2.40 12.90
CA SER A 769 -2.96 1.12 13.60
C SER A 769 -2.61 -0.09 12.73
N GLN A 770 -2.45 0.07 11.41
CA GLN A 770 -1.99 -1.00 10.53
C GLN A 770 -0.51 -1.31 10.79
N ARG A 771 -0.24 -2.42 11.47
CA ARG A 771 1.14 -2.87 11.74
C ARG A 771 1.82 -3.59 10.57
N ASP A 772 1.11 -3.80 9.45
CA ASP A 772 1.67 -4.46 8.27
C ASP A 772 2.29 -3.47 7.26
N ASN A 773 2.32 -2.18 7.58
CA ASN A 773 2.86 -1.14 6.72
C ASN A 773 4.10 -0.53 7.38
N ASP A 774 5.24 -0.65 6.71
CA ASP A 774 6.51 -0.22 7.30
C ASP A 774 6.74 1.29 7.17
N VAL A 775 6.13 1.93 6.17
CA VAL A 775 6.25 3.37 5.90
C VAL A 775 4.87 3.98 5.70
N VAL A 776 4.54 5.00 6.50
CA VAL A 776 3.28 5.73 6.44
C VAL A 776 3.54 7.21 6.18
N ILE A 777 3.06 7.70 5.04
CA ILE A 777 3.25 9.08 4.58
C ILE A 777 1.90 9.79 4.59
N ILE A 778 1.78 10.90 5.32
CA ILE A 778 0.52 11.63 5.46
C ILE A 778 0.78 13.14 5.32
N ASP A 779 0.08 13.78 4.39
CA ASP A 779 0.16 15.23 4.17
C ASP A 779 -0.98 15.97 4.89
N GLN A 780 -0.61 16.84 5.83
CA GLN A 780 -1.50 17.74 6.58
C GLN A 780 -2.70 17.02 7.21
N PRO A 781 -2.48 16.04 8.11
CA PRO A 781 -3.57 15.37 8.81
C PRO A 781 -4.45 16.34 9.61
N GLU A 782 -3.90 17.47 10.05
CA GLU A 782 -4.63 18.50 10.77
C GLU A 782 -5.69 19.26 9.96
N ASP A 783 -5.67 19.19 8.63
CA ASP A 783 -6.74 19.79 7.81
C ASP A 783 -8.04 18.98 7.90
N ASP A 784 -7.94 17.69 8.24
CA ASP A 784 -9.05 16.74 8.31
C ASP A 784 -9.48 16.43 9.76
N LEU A 785 -8.66 16.77 10.75
CA LEU A 785 -8.85 16.46 12.17
C LEU A 785 -8.84 17.69 13.06
N ASP A 786 -9.60 17.64 14.16
CA ASP A 786 -9.50 18.64 15.21
C ASP A 786 -8.27 18.39 16.12
N ASN A 787 -7.79 19.46 16.78
CA ASN A 787 -6.61 19.41 17.63
C ASN A 787 -6.72 18.44 18.82
N GLN A 788 -7.92 18.23 19.36
CA GLN A 788 -8.12 17.32 20.48
C GLN A 788 -7.89 15.89 20.02
N THR A 789 -8.51 15.49 18.92
CA THR A 789 -8.30 14.15 18.33
C THR A 789 -6.84 13.91 17.94
N ILE A 790 -6.17 14.92 17.37
CA ILE A 790 -4.74 14.81 17.07
C ILE A 790 -3.96 14.47 18.34
N TYR A 791 -4.17 15.23 19.42
CA TYR A 791 -3.43 15.03 20.66
C TYR A 791 -3.80 13.72 21.37
N ASP A 792 -5.09 13.45 21.55
CA ASP A 792 -5.56 12.37 22.39
C ASP A 792 -5.40 10.99 21.76
N ASP A 793 -5.50 10.89 20.43
CA ASP A 793 -5.56 9.61 19.74
C ASP A 793 -4.36 9.42 18.80
N VAL A 794 -4.09 10.39 17.91
CA VAL A 794 -3.02 10.27 16.90
C VAL A 794 -1.64 10.26 17.54
N ILE A 795 -1.32 11.24 18.38
CA ILE A 795 0.03 11.35 18.98
C ILE A 795 0.34 10.15 19.86
N LYS A 796 -0.61 9.70 20.70
CA LYS A 796 -0.40 8.54 21.58
C LYS A 796 -0.13 7.26 20.78
N LEU A 797 -0.86 7.07 19.68
CA LEU A 797 -0.68 5.94 18.79
C LEU A 797 0.67 6.01 18.04
N VAL A 798 1.02 7.16 17.46
CA VAL A 798 2.30 7.38 16.77
C VAL A 798 3.48 7.08 17.68
N ARG A 799 3.47 7.56 18.94
CA ARG A 799 4.55 7.28 19.90
C ARG A 799 4.71 5.79 20.20
N THR A 800 3.61 5.05 20.19
CA THR A 800 3.61 3.59 20.41
C THR A 800 4.14 2.83 19.19
N LEU A 801 3.85 3.31 17.98
CA LEU A 801 4.13 2.60 16.74
C LEU A 801 5.42 3.01 16.04
N LYS A 802 5.94 4.23 16.27
CA LYS A 802 7.16 4.72 15.62
C LYS A 802 8.41 3.82 15.80
N PRO A 803 8.54 2.96 16.83
CA PRO A 803 9.63 1.97 16.88
C PRO A 803 9.50 0.85 15.84
N GLU A 804 8.29 0.55 15.36
CA GLU A 804 7.96 -0.54 14.42
C GLU A 804 7.55 -0.01 13.02
N THR A 805 7.40 1.31 12.84
CA THR A 805 6.90 1.93 11.61
C THR A 805 7.54 3.29 11.39
N GLN A 806 7.98 3.58 10.16
CA GLN A 806 8.44 4.91 9.78
C GLN A 806 7.24 5.80 9.45
N PHE A 807 7.15 6.96 10.10
CA PHE A 807 6.15 7.97 9.80
C PHE A 807 6.80 9.18 9.11
N ILE A 808 6.16 9.69 8.06
CA ILE A 808 6.59 10.90 7.35
C ILE A 808 5.37 11.81 7.21
N PHE A 809 5.29 12.82 8.10
CA PHE A 809 4.20 13.78 8.11
C PHE A 809 4.63 15.11 7.48
N ALA A 810 3.78 15.73 6.68
CA ALA A 810 3.84 17.17 6.45
C ALA A 810 2.81 17.84 7.36
N THR A 811 3.22 18.84 8.14
CA THR A 811 2.31 19.45 9.12
C THR A 811 2.65 20.90 9.43
N HIS A 812 1.65 21.66 9.86
CA HIS A 812 1.78 22.96 10.50
C HIS A 812 1.29 22.96 11.96
N ASN A 813 0.97 21.79 12.51
CA ASN A 813 0.54 21.60 13.90
C ASN A 813 1.72 21.19 14.79
N ALA A 814 2.03 21.99 15.83
CA ALA A 814 3.14 21.73 16.75
C ALA A 814 2.99 20.43 17.57
N ASN A 815 1.76 19.94 17.77
CA ASN A 815 1.51 18.71 18.52
C ASN A 815 2.21 17.50 17.89
N ILE A 816 2.31 17.44 16.55
CA ILE A 816 2.92 16.31 15.84
C ILE A 816 4.44 16.23 16.07
N PRO A 817 5.26 17.25 15.76
CA PRO A 817 6.70 17.17 15.99
C PRO A 817 7.07 17.21 17.48
N VAL A 818 6.40 18.05 18.30
CA VAL A 818 6.82 18.28 19.69
C VAL A 818 6.31 17.19 20.62
N LEU A 819 4.99 16.93 20.61
CA LEU A 819 4.37 15.97 21.51
C LEU A 819 4.47 14.53 20.98
N GLY A 820 4.61 14.36 19.66
CA GLY A 820 4.98 13.09 19.02
C GLY A 820 6.44 12.69 19.21
N ASP A 821 7.28 13.59 19.75
CA ASP A 821 8.70 13.36 19.97
C ASP A 821 9.43 13.01 18.65
N ALA A 822 9.34 13.87 17.64
CA ALA A 822 9.89 13.57 16.31
C ALA A 822 11.41 13.41 16.34
N GLU A 823 11.90 12.30 15.77
CA GLU A 823 13.33 12.05 15.64
C GLU A 823 13.96 12.98 14.62
N GLN A 824 13.24 13.31 13.55
CA GLN A 824 13.70 14.21 12.51
C GLN A 824 12.61 15.23 12.16
N VAL A 825 13.01 16.50 12.13
CA VAL A 825 12.21 17.63 11.68
C VAL A 825 12.92 18.26 10.50
N ILE A 826 12.17 18.49 9.42
CA ILE A 826 12.65 19.10 8.19
C ILE A 826 11.89 20.41 7.99
N ALA A 827 12.55 21.53 8.32
CA ALA A 827 11.99 22.85 8.10
C ALA A 827 12.17 23.25 6.63
N CYS A 828 11.08 23.27 5.88
CA CYS A 828 11.04 23.65 4.48
C CYS A 828 10.81 25.15 4.32
N GLN A 829 11.56 25.79 3.43
CA GLN A 829 11.40 27.19 3.04
C GLN A 829 11.48 27.33 1.53
N TYR A 830 10.62 28.17 0.95
CA TYR A 830 10.64 28.50 -0.47
C TYR A 830 11.22 29.90 -0.68
N ILE A 831 12.40 29.97 -1.29
CA ILE A 831 13.17 31.21 -1.51
C ILE A 831 13.75 31.15 -2.92
N ASP A 832 13.62 32.23 -3.71
CA ASP A 832 14.18 32.37 -5.05
C ASP A 832 13.88 31.19 -6.01
N GLU A 833 12.61 30.78 -6.07
CA GLU A 833 12.13 29.61 -6.84
C GLU A 833 12.73 28.26 -6.44
N ARG A 834 13.41 28.19 -5.29
CA ARG A 834 13.98 26.96 -4.75
C ARG A 834 13.39 26.61 -3.40
N ILE A 835 13.20 25.32 -3.17
CA ILE A 835 12.85 24.77 -1.87
C ILE A 835 14.15 24.39 -1.18
N SER A 836 14.44 25.07 -0.06
CA SER A 836 15.54 24.76 0.83
C SER A 836 15.02 24.08 2.09
N THR A 837 15.85 23.23 2.68
CA THR A 837 15.50 22.44 3.87
C THR A 837 16.57 22.54 4.92
N VAL A 838 16.15 22.72 6.18
CA VAL A 838 17.02 22.60 7.36
C VAL A 838 16.51 21.44 8.19
N SER A 839 17.38 20.46 8.45
CA SER A 839 17.02 19.21 9.13
C SER A 839 17.72 19.06 10.49
N GLY A 840 17.02 18.45 11.44
CA GLY A 840 17.55 18.03 12.74
C GLY A 840 16.43 17.57 13.65
N SER A 841 16.77 17.05 14.83
CA SER A 841 15.75 16.62 15.79
C SER A 841 15.18 17.77 16.64
N ILE A 842 14.15 17.48 17.43
CA ILE A 842 13.59 18.43 18.41
C ILE A 842 14.57 18.82 19.53
N ASP A 843 15.71 18.12 19.66
CA ASP A 843 16.75 18.45 20.64
C ASP A 843 17.70 19.54 20.12
N CYS A 844 17.66 19.83 18.82
CA CYS A 844 18.50 20.83 18.17
C CYS A 844 17.92 22.25 18.36
N VAL A 845 18.72 23.16 18.90
CA VAL A 845 18.33 24.55 19.18
C VAL A 845 17.85 25.29 17.92
N GLU A 846 18.47 25.04 16.77
CA GLU A 846 18.06 25.65 15.50
C GLU A 846 16.67 25.17 15.07
N ILE A 847 16.39 23.87 15.22
CA ILE A 847 15.10 23.28 14.90
C ILE A 847 14.02 23.74 15.88
N GLN A 848 14.31 23.82 17.17
CA GLN A 848 13.39 24.37 18.18
C GLN A 848 12.96 25.80 17.81
N LYS A 849 13.91 26.65 17.38
CA LYS A 849 13.59 28.01 16.88
C LYS A 849 12.70 27.97 15.65
N ASN A 850 12.97 27.09 14.70
CA ASN A 850 12.14 26.93 13.51
C ASN A 850 10.72 26.46 13.86
N ILE A 851 10.57 25.48 14.75
CA ILE A 851 9.24 25.01 15.23
C ILE A 851 8.47 26.17 15.86
N VAL A 852 9.06 26.86 16.84
CA VAL A 852 8.40 27.97 17.54
C VAL A 852 8.08 29.12 16.58
N GLY A 853 8.99 29.44 15.66
CA GLY A 853 8.79 30.50 14.67
C GLY A 853 7.67 30.20 13.67
N ILE A 854 7.63 28.96 13.15
CA ILE A 854 6.69 28.55 12.10
C ILE A 854 5.30 28.23 12.68
N MET A 855 5.24 27.50 13.79
CA MET A 855 4.00 26.87 14.28
C MET A 855 3.36 27.65 15.43
N GLU A 856 4.16 28.35 16.24
CA GLU A 856 3.66 29.08 17.43
C GLU A 856 3.59 30.60 17.22
N GLY A 857 3.94 31.09 16.03
CA GLY A 857 3.99 32.52 15.71
C GLY A 857 5.16 33.25 16.39
N GLY A 858 6.17 32.53 16.86
CA GLY A 858 7.34 33.06 17.55
C GLY A 858 7.27 32.98 19.08
N ALA A 859 8.44 33.13 19.71
CA ALA A 859 8.60 32.95 21.16
C ALA A 859 7.76 33.94 21.98
N GLU A 860 7.62 35.19 21.51
CA GLU A 860 6.80 36.21 22.17
C GLU A 860 5.32 35.82 22.21
N ALA A 861 4.78 35.34 21.07
CA ALA A 861 3.38 34.93 20.96
C ALA A 861 3.08 33.71 21.84
N PHE A 862 4.02 32.75 21.91
CA PHE A 862 3.92 31.60 22.80
C PHE A 862 3.93 32.02 24.27
N GLU A 863 4.91 32.82 24.70
CA GLU A 863 5.05 33.23 26.10
C GLU A 863 3.86 34.06 26.56
N ARG A 864 3.32 34.94 25.70
CA ARG A 864 2.11 35.70 26.01
C ARG A 864 0.89 34.80 26.20
N ARG A 865 0.72 33.76 25.38
CA ARG A 865 -0.34 32.75 25.57
C ARG A 865 -0.16 31.99 26.87
N LYS A 866 1.06 31.56 27.17
CA LYS A 866 1.40 30.87 28.42
C LYS A 866 1.06 31.74 29.64
N GLN A 867 1.44 33.01 29.67
CA GLN A 867 1.10 33.94 30.75
C GLN A 867 -0.42 34.09 30.95
N VAL A 868 -1.18 34.18 29.85
CA VAL A 868 -2.65 34.22 29.90
C VAL A 868 -3.20 32.91 30.49
N TYR A 869 -2.71 31.75 30.04
CA TYR A 869 -3.15 30.44 30.54
C TYR A 869 -2.75 30.21 32.01
N GLU A 870 -1.56 30.66 32.42
CA GLU A 870 -1.12 30.63 33.81
C GLU A 870 -1.98 31.53 34.70
N ALA A 871 -2.41 32.70 34.20
CA ALA A 871 -3.36 33.55 34.91
C ALA A 871 -4.77 32.92 35.02
N TRP A 872 -5.12 32.01 34.10
CA TRP A 872 -6.38 31.26 34.13
C TRP A 872 -6.33 30.02 35.02
N LYS A 873 -5.15 29.56 35.45
CA LYS A 873 -5.04 28.39 36.33
C LYS A 873 -5.87 28.65 37.60
N PRO A 874 -6.92 27.84 37.89
CA PRO A 874 -7.58 27.91 39.18
C PRO A 874 -6.55 27.60 40.25
N LYS A 875 -6.59 28.31 41.39
CA LYS A 875 -5.62 28.13 42.48
C LYS A 875 -5.62 26.74 43.14
N ASN A 876 -6.47 25.81 42.70
CA ASN A 876 -6.53 24.44 43.20
C ASN A 876 -6.72 23.48 42.01
N TYR A 877 -5.64 22.85 41.55
CA TYR A 877 -5.63 21.54 40.90
C TYR A 877 -4.32 20.84 41.25
#